data_AF-A0A376W0B2-F1
#
_entry.id   AF-A0A376W0B2-F1
#
_cell.length_a   1.000
_cell.length_b   1.000
_cell.length_c   1.000
_cell.angle_alpha   90.00
_cell.angle_beta   90.00
_cell.angle_gamma   90.00
#
_symmetry.space_group_name_H-M   'P 1'
#
loop_
_entity.id
_entity.type
_entity.pdbx_description
1 polymer ?
#
loop_
_entity_poly.entity_id
_entity_poly.type
_entity_poly.pdbx_seq_one_letter_code
_entity_poly.pdbx_strand_id
1 'polypeptide(L)'
;MKENNLNRVIGWSGLLLTSLLSTSALADNIGTSAEELGLSDYRHFVIYPRLDKALKAQKNNDEATAIREFEYIHQQVPDNIPLTLYLAEAYRHFGHDDRARLLLEDQLKRHPGDDRLERSLAAIPVEVKSVTTVEELLAQQKACDAAPTLRCRSEVGQNALRLAQLPVARAQLNDATFAASPEGKTLRTDLLQRAIYLKQWSQADTLYNEARQQNTLSAAERRQWFDVLLAGQLDDRILALQSQEIFTDPQSYITYATALAYRGEKARLQHYLIENKPLFTTDAQEKSWLYLLSKYSANPVQALANYTVQFADNRQYVVGVTLPVLLKEGQYDAAQKLLATLPANEMLEERYAVSVATRNKAEALRLARLLYQQEPANLTRLDQLTWQLMQNEQSREAADLLLQRYPFQGDARVSQTLMARLASLLESHPYLATPAKVAILSKPLPLAEQRQWQSQLPGIADNCPAIVRLLGDMSPSYDAAAWNRLAKCYRDTLPGVALYAWLQAEQRQPNAWQHRAVAYQAYQVEDYATALAAWQKISLHDMSNEDLLAAANTAQAAGNGAARDRWLQQAEQRGLGNNALYWWLHAQRYIPGQPELALNDLTRSINIAPSANAYVARATIYRQRHNVPAAVSDLRAALELEPNNSNTQAALGYALWDSGDIAQSREMLEQAHKGLPDDPALIRQLAYVNQRLDDMPATQHYARLVIDDIDNQALITPLTPEQNQQRFNFRRLHEEVGHRWTFSFDSSIGLRSGAMSTANNNVGGAAPGKSYRSYGQLEAEYRIGRNMLLEGDLLSVYSRVFADTGENGVMMPVKNPMSGTGLRWKPLRDQIFFLAVEQQLPLNGQNGASDTMLRASASFFNGGKYSDEWHPNGSGWFAQNLYLDAAQYVRQDIQAWTADYRVSWHQKVANGQTIEPYAHLQDNGYRDKGTQGAQLGGVGVRWNIWTGETHYDAWPHKVQSRRRISTYL
;
A
#
# COMPACT_ATOMS: atom_id res chain seq x y z
N MET A 1 -31.82 27.02 -24.67
CA MET A 1 -31.91 25.68 -25.30
C MET A 1 -33.37 25.39 -25.56
N LYS A 2 -33.71 25.10 -26.83
CA LYS A 2 -35.06 24.80 -27.38
C LYS A 2 -36.00 26.01 -27.30
N GLU A 3 -36.54 26.61 -28.36
CA GLU A 3 -36.86 26.18 -29.73
C GLU A 3 -36.68 27.37 -30.68
N ASN A 4 -35.93 27.17 -31.76
CA ASN A 4 -35.89 28.06 -32.92
C ASN A 4 -36.49 27.24 -34.07
N ASN A 5 -37.80 27.35 -34.31
CA ASN A 5 -38.49 26.82 -35.50
C ASN A 5 -39.96 27.31 -35.56
N LEU A 6 -40.16 28.63 -35.60
CA LEU A 6 -41.46 29.24 -35.89
C LEU A 6 -41.37 30.40 -36.90
N ASN A 7 -40.36 30.36 -37.77
CA ASN A 7 -40.27 31.19 -38.97
C ASN A 7 -40.61 30.34 -40.20
N ARG A 8 -41.88 29.92 -40.35
CA ARG A 8 -42.44 29.35 -41.60
C ARG A 8 -43.95 29.06 -41.54
N VAL A 9 -44.79 29.95 -40.99
CA VAL A 9 -46.27 29.75 -41.01
C VAL A 9 -47.06 31.05 -41.26
N ILE A 10 -46.47 32.06 -41.91
CA ILE A 10 -47.22 33.24 -42.37
C ILE A 10 -46.92 33.46 -43.84
N GLY A 11 -47.86 33.03 -44.67
CA GLY A 11 -47.72 32.87 -46.10
C GLY A 11 -48.12 31.43 -46.41
N TRP A 12 -49.14 31.25 -47.24
CA TRP A 12 -49.75 29.97 -47.65
C TRP A 12 -50.98 29.45 -46.86
N SER A 13 -51.53 30.20 -45.91
CA SER A 13 -52.75 29.79 -45.17
C SER A 13 -54.04 30.55 -45.54
N GLY A 14 -54.06 31.29 -46.65
CA GLY A 14 -55.20 32.12 -47.06
C GLY A 14 -55.64 32.00 -48.52
N LEU A 15 -55.00 31.12 -49.30
CA LEU A 15 -55.30 30.85 -50.70
C LEU A 15 -54.89 29.41 -50.96
N LEU A 16 -55.74 28.44 -50.58
CA LEU A 16 -55.74 27.01 -50.98
C LEU A 16 -56.63 26.20 -50.02
N LEU A 17 -57.86 26.66 -49.77
CA LEU A 17 -58.85 25.87 -49.01
C LEU A 17 -60.24 25.83 -49.66
N THR A 18 -60.28 26.07 -50.97
CA THR A 18 -61.46 25.87 -51.82
C THR A 18 -61.08 25.46 -53.24
N SER A 19 -60.16 24.50 -53.42
CA SER A 19 -59.94 23.90 -54.76
C SER A 19 -59.22 22.54 -54.75
N LEU A 20 -59.39 21.71 -53.71
CA LEU A 20 -58.89 20.31 -53.71
C LEU A 20 -59.85 19.32 -53.00
N LEU A 21 -61.13 19.70 -52.86
CA LEU A 21 -62.23 18.79 -52.52
C LEU A 21 -63.25 18.79 -53.67
N SER A 22 -62.77 18.52 -54.88
CA SER A 22 -63.63 18.23 -56.04
C SER A 22 -62.85 17.46 -57.10
N THR A 23 -62.11 16.43 -56.71
CA THR A 23 -61.47 15.49 -57.64
C THR A 23 -61.64 14.06 -57.12
N SER A 24 -62.89 13.59 -57.24
CA SER A 24 -63.26 12.17 -57.37
C SER A 24 -64.76 11.98 -57.65
N ALA A 25 -65.56 13.04 -57.79
CA ALA A 25 -67.01 12.94 -57.76
C ALA A 25 -67.71 12.68 -59.11
N LEU A 26 -66.99 12.51 -60.23
CA LEU A 26 -67.63 12.37 -61.55
C LEU A 26 -67.37 11.04 -62.27
N ALA A 27 -66.43 10.21 -61.81
CA ALA A 27 -66.18 8.86 -62.39
C ALA A 27 -66.51 7.69 -61.45
N ASP A 28 -66.71 7.93 -60.14
CA ASP A 28 -66.98 6.88 -59.15
C ASP A 28 -68.37 6.20 -59.27
N ASN A 29 -69.22 6.65 -60.21
CA ASN A 29 -70.59 6.14 -60.38
C ASN A 29 -70.85 5.44 -61.72
N ILE A 30 -69.82 5.21 -62.54
CA ILE A 30 -69.93 4.33 -63.72
C ILE A 30 -69.18 3.06 -63.34
N GLY A 31 -69.91 1.96 -63.16
CA GLY A 31 -69.27 0.68 -62.89
C GLY A 31 -68.78 0.02 -64.17
N THR A 32 -67.92 -1.00 -64.01
CA THR A 32 -67.23 -1.66 -65.13
C THR A 32 -67.91 -2.96 -65.58
N SER A 33 -69.11 -3.26 -65.08
CA SER A 33 -69.87 -4.44 -65.50
C SER A 33 -70.42 -4.29 -66.93
N ALA A 34 -70.76 -5.41 -67.58
CA ALA A 34 -71.33 -5.40 -68.92
C ALA A 34 -72.63 -4.58 -68.99
N GLU A 35 -73.48 -4.69 -67.97
CA GLU A 35 -74.76 -3.99 -67.87
C GLU A 35 -74.58 -2.48 -67.67
N GLU A 36 -73.70 -2.06 -66.76
CA GLU A 36 -73.44 -0.63 -66.49
C GLU A 36 -72.79 0.09 -67.67
N LEU A 37 -71.96 -0.62 -68.44
CA LEU A 37 -71.36 -0.11 -69.66
C LEU A 37 -72.31 -0.20 -70.86
N GLY A 38 -73.48 -0.82 -70.74
CA GLY A 38 -74.42 -1.02 -71.84
C GLY A 38 -73.85 -1.88 -72.98
N LEU A 39 -73.02 -2.87 -72.64
CA LEU A 39 -72.37 -3.78 -73.59
C LEU A 39 -72.93 -5.20 -73.48
N SER A 40 -73.06 -5.91 -74.61
CA SER A 40 -73.29 -7.37 -74.59
C SER A 40 -72.11 -8.08 -73.94
N ASP A 41 -72.32 -9.22 -73.28
CA ASP A 41 -71.26 -10.02 -72.62
C ASP A 41 -70.03 -10.27 -73.51
N TYR A 42 -70.23 -10.56 -74.80
CA TYR A 42 -69.11 -10.73 -75.75
C TYR A 42 -68.30 -9.44 -75.97
N ARG A 43 -68.97 -8.30 -76.19
CA ARG A 43 -68.29 -7.00 -76.32
C ARG A 43 -67.61 -6.58 -75.02
N HIS A 44 -68.23 -6.86 -73.88
CA HIS A 44 -67.64 -6.63 -72.57
C HIS A 44 -66.36 -7.45 -72.40
N PHE A 45 -66.39 -8.75 -72.73
CA PHE A 45 -65.21 -9.61 -72.70
C PHE A 45 -64.05 -9.07 -73.55
N VAL A 46 -64.34 -8.48 -74.71
CA VAL A 46 -63.32 -7.90 -75.61
C VAL A 46 -62.80 -6.54 -75.11
N ILE A 47 -63.67 -5.67 -74.58
CA ILE A 47 -63.33 -4.30 -74.19
C ILE A 47 -62.72 -4.25 -72.78
N TYR A 48 -63.22 -5.05 -71.85
CA TYR A 48 -62.89 -4.98 -70.43
C TYR A 48 -61.38 -5.05 -70.13
N PRO A 49 -60.58 -5.94 -70.74
CA PRO A 49 -59.13 -5.97 -70.49
C PRO A 49 -58.43 -4.66 -70.87
N ARG A 50 -58.89 -3.97 -71.92
CA ARG A 50 -58.36 -2.66 -72.31
C ARG A 50 -58.87 -1.55 -71.41
N LEU A 51 -60.14 -1.61 -71.00
CA LEU A 51 -60.73 -0.63 -70.08
C LEU A 51 -60.03 -0.68 -68.72
N ASP A 52 -59.81 -1.87 -68.16
CA ASP A 52 -59.05 -2.07 -66.93
C ASP A 52 -57.61 -1.56 -67.06
N LYS A 53 -56.97 -1.79 -68.22
CA LYS A 53 -55.65 -1.24 -68.52
C LYS A 53 -55.65 0.29 -68.60
N ALA A 54 -56.65 0.89 -69.24
CA ALA A 54 -56.79 2.34 -69.38
C ALA A 54 -57.02 3.02 -68.02
N LEU A 55 -57.91 2.46 -67.19
CA LEU A 55 -58.18 2.93 -65.83
C LEU A 55 -56.95 2.79 -64.92
N LYS A 56 -56.23 1.66 -65.00
CA LYS A 56 -54.96 1.48 -64.28
C LYS A 56 -53.89 2.47 -64.73
N ALA A 57 -53.77 2.70 -66.04
CA ALA A 57 -52.84 3.68 -66.59
C ALA A 57 -53.19 5.10 -66.12
N GLN A 58 -54.47 5.49 -66.15
CA GLN A 58 -54.92 6.80 -65.66
C GLN A 58 -54.62 6.99 -64.18
N LYS A 59 -54.90 5.97 -63.34
CA LYS A 59 -54.58 5.97 -61.91
C LYS A 59 -53.06 6.06 -61.65
N ASN A 60 -52.25 5.49 -62.53
CA ASN A 60 -50.80 5.53 -62.46
C ASN A 60 -50.18 6.77 -63.13
N ASN A 61 -50.99 7.74 -63.58
CA ASN A 61 -50.56 8.92 -64.35
C ASN A 61 -49.77 8.59 -65.64
N ASP A 62 -49.98 7.42 -66.25
CA ASP A 62 -49.45 7.07 -67.57
C ASP A 62 -50.40 7.59 -68.66
N GLU A 63 -50.27 8.87 -68.99
CA GLU A 63 -51.10 9.58 -69.97
C GLU A 63 -51.14 8.86 -71.33
N ALA A 64 -49.97 8.50 -71.85
CA ALA A 64 -49.84 7.93 -73.19
C ALA A 64 -50.56 6.59 -73.31
N THR A 65 -50.48 5.74 -72.29
CA THR A 65 -51.22 4.46 -72.28
C THR A 65 -52.71 4.68 -71.99
N ALA A 66 -53.06 5.55 -71.03
CA ALA A 66 -54.45 5.79 -70.65
C ALA A 66 -55.27 6.34 -71.82
N ILE A 67 -54.82 7.45 -72.42
CA ILE A 67 -55.53 8.10 -73.53
C ILE A 67 -55.61 7.14 -74.72
N ARG A 68 -54.51 6.47 -75.09
CA ARG A 68 -54.49 5.54 -76.24
C ARG A 68 -55.48 4.39 -76.08
N GLU A 69 -55.56 3.78 -74.90
CA GLU A 69 -56.48 2.66 -74.67
C GLU A 69 -57.94 3.16 -74.57
N PHE A 70 -58.22 4.30 -73.93
CA PHE A 70 -59.57 4.90 -73.92
C PHE A 70 -60.04 5.34 -75.31
N GLU A 71 -59.19 5.97 -76.12
CA GLU A 71 -59.50 6.32 -77.50
C GLU A 71 -59.76 5.09 -78.35
N TYR A 72 -58.94 4.04 -78.20
CA TYR A 72 -59.16 2.76 -78.90
C TYR A 72 -60.52 2.16 -78.51
N ILE A 73 -60.88 2.18 -77.23
CA ILE A 73 -62.19 1.70 -76.76
C ILE A 73 -63.32 2.54 -77.35
N HIS A 74 -63.21 3.87 -77.32
CA HIS A 74 -64.20 4.77 -77.88
C HIS A 74 -64.35 4.57 -79.40
N GLN A 75 -63.28 4.29 -80.14
CA GLN A 75 -63.37 3.98 -81.58
C GLN A 75 -64.17 2.70 -81.88
N GLN A 76 -64.13 1.69 -81.00
CA GLN A 76 -64.90 0.46 -81.19
C GLN A 76 -66.39 0.65 -80.86
N VAL A 77 -66.72 1.59 -79.98
CA VAL A 77 -68.09 1.88 -79.52
C VAL A 77 -68.30 3.40 -79.35
N PRO A 78 -68.31 4.17 -80.45
CA PRO A 78 -68.26 5.64 -80.40
C PRO A 78 -69.51 6.30 -79.82
N ASP A 79 -70.67 5.66 -79.91
CA ASP A 79 -71.92 6.21 -79.37
C ASP A 79 -72.21 5.73 -77.93
N ASN A 80 -71.24 5.12 -77.24
CA ASN A 80 -71.40 4.67 -75.87
C ASN A 80 -71.10 5.79 -74.86
N ILE A 81 -72.15 6.30 -74.19
CA ILE A 81 -72.04 7.43 -73.24
C ILE A 81 -71.11 7.10 -72.05
N PRO A 82 -71.25 5.95 -71.34
CA PRO A 82 -70.35 5.60 -70.23
C PRO A 82 -68.86 5.62 -70.61
N LEU A 83 -68.50 5.01 -71.75
CA LEU A 83 -67.10 4.95 -72.20
C LEU A 83 -66.58 6.30 -72.68
N THR A 84 -67.46 7.16 -73.21
CA THR A 84 -67.10 8.54 -73.58
C THR A 84 -66.82 9.40 -72.35
N LEU A 85 -67.59 9.23 -71.27
CA LEU A 85 -67.35 9.92 -70.00
C LEU A 85 -66.01 9.53 -69.39
N TYR A 86 -65.58 8.27 -69.50
CA TYR A 86 -64.23 7.87 -69.08
C TYR A 86 -63.13 8.55 -69.89
N LEU A 87 -63.29 8.64 -71.21
CA LEU A 87 -62.32 9.33 -72.06
C LEU A 87 -62.29 10.85 -71.77
N ALA A 88 -63.44 11.48 -71.57
CA ALA A 88 -63.53 12.90 -71.21
C ALA A 88 -62.88 13.19 -69.86
N GLU A 89 -63.10 12.32 -68.87
CA GLU A 89 -62.43 12.42 -67.58
C GLU A 89 -60.92 12.17 -67.70
N ALA A 90 -60.48 11.25 -68.55
CA ALA A 90 -59.06 11.05 -68.82
C ALA A 90 -58.42 12.31 -69.43
N TYR A 91 -59.09 12.97 -70.39
CA TYR A 91 -58.63 14.25 -70.91
C TYR A 91 -58.52 15.32 -69.83
N ARG A 92 -59.57 15.49 -69.00
CA ARG A 92 -59.59 16.44 -67.90
C ARG A 92 -58.48 16.16 -66.87
N HIS A 93 -58.31 14.88 -66.50
CA HIS A 93 -57.30 14.43 -65.54
C HIS A 93 -55.87 14.78 -65.99
N PHE A 94 -55.59 14.70 -67.30
CA PHE A 94 -54.29 15.04 -67.88
C PHE A 94 -54.20 16.50 -68.40
N GLY A 95 -55.17 17.36 -68.07
CA GLY A 95 -55.13 18.80 -68.38
C GLY A 95 -55.50 19.17 -69.81
N HIS A 96 -56.12 18.26 -70.56
CA HIS A 96 -56.64 18.50 -71.92
C HIS A 96 -58.10 18.96 -71.89
N ASP A 97 -58.41 20.00 -71.11
CA ASP A 97 -59.78 20.50 -70.88
C ASP A 97 -60.52 20.88 -72.18
N ASP A 98 -59.80 21.40 -73.17
CA ASP A 98 -60.36 21.71 -74.50
C ASP A 98 -60.80 20.45 -75.25
N ARG A 99 -60.05 19.35 -75.13
CA ARG A 99 -60.40 18.06 -75.76
C ARG A 99 -61.56 17.39 -75.03
N ALA A 100 -61.58 17.46 -73.69
CA ALA A 100 -62.70 16.99 -72.89
C ALA A 100 -63.99 17.75 -73.27
N ARG A 101 -63.91 19.08 -73.40
CA ARG A 101 -65.02 19.93 -73.81
C ARG A 101 -65.54 19.56 -75.20
N LEU A 102 -64.65 19.48 -76.20
CA LEU A 102 -65.03 19.12 -77.57
C LEU A 102 -65.67 17.72 -77.65
N LEU A 103 -65.12 16.73 -76.92
CA LEU A 103 -65.67 15.37 -76.88
C LEU A 103 -67.06 15.33 -76.25
N LEU A 104 -67.25 16.02 -75.11
CA LEU A 104 -68.54 16.08 -74.41
C LEU A 104 -69.59 16.84 -75.22
N GLU A 105 -69.22 17.96 -75.84
CA GLU A 105 -70.11 18.72 -76.73
C GLU A 105 -70.53 17.91 -77.96
N ASP A 106 -69.61 17.15 -78.57
CA ASP A 106 -69.92 16.29 -79.71
C ASP A 106 -70.84 15.12 -79.33
N GLN A 107 -70.60 14.49 -78.17
CA GLN A 107 -71.47 13.43 -77.66
C GLN A 107 -72.86 13.96 -77.28
N LEU A 108 -72.94 15.17 -76.70
CA LEU A 108 -74.21 15.82 -76.33
C LEU A 108 -75.05 16.20 -77.56
N LYS A 109 -74.42 16.49 -78.71
CA LYS A 109 -75.15 16.70 -79.98
C LYS A 109 -75.85 15.44 -80.47
N ARG A 110 -75.27 14.26 -80.25
CA ARG A 110 -75.87 12.96 -80.61
C ARG A 110 -76.87 12.47 -79.57
N HIS A 111 -76.68 12.89 -78.31
CA HIS A 111 -77.53 12.55 -77.17
C HIS A 111 -77.99 13.81 -76.40
N PRO A 112 -78.84 14.65 -77.01
CA PRO A 112 -79.26 15.91 -76.39
C PRO A 112 -80.07 15.65 -75.11
N GLY A 113 -79.71 16.37 -74.03
CA GLY A 113 -80.39 16.30 -72.73
C GLY A 113 -79.90 15.20 -71.77
N ASP A 114 -78.74 14.58 -72.01
CA ASP A 114 -78.15 13.67 -71.00
C ASP A 114 -77.48 14.48 -69.86
N ASP A 115 -78.12 14.45 -68.68
CA ASP A 115 -77.67 15.15 -67.46
C ASP A 115 -76.22 14.85 -67.03
N ARG A 116 -75.66 13.69 -67.43
CA ARG A 116 -74.29 13.31 -67.05
C ARG A 116 -73.29 14.05 -67.91
N LEU A 117 -73.55 14.15 -69.20
CA LEU A 117 -72.73 14.93 -70.14
C LEU A 117 -72.76 16.42 -69.79
N GLU A 118 -73.92 16.99 -69.45
CA GLU A 118 -74.05 18.41 -69.05
C GLU A 118 -73.30 18.73 -67.75
N ARG A 119 -73.42 17.87 -66.73
CA ARG A 119 -72.66 18.04 -65.47
C ARG A 119 -71.16 17.94 -65.67
N SER A 120 -70.71 16.99 -66.50
CA SER A 120 -69.28 16.83 -66.81
C SER A 120 -68.75 18.07 -67.54
N LEU A 121 -69.53 18.66 -68.46
CA LEU A 121 -69.18 19.89 -69.16
C LEU A 121 -69.10 21.12 -68.22
N ALA A 122 -70.05 21.27 -67.29
CA ALA A 122 -70.07 22.38 -66.33
C ALA A 122 -68.95 22.30 -65.28
N ALA A 123 -68.41 21.11 -65.03
CA ALA A 123 -67.32 20.88 -64.10
C ALA A 123 -65.94 21.26 -64.66
N ILE A 124 -65.84 21.59 -65.96
CA ILE A 124 -64.60 22.07 -66.58
C ILE A 124 -64.34 23.53 -66.12
N PRO A 125 -63.24 23.83 -65.40
CA PRO A 125 -62.97 25.16 -64.83
C PRO A 125 -62.98 26.31 -65.86
N VAL A 126 -63.42 27.51 -65.44
CA VAL A 126 -63.40 28.76 -66.23
C VAL A 126 -62.35 29.71 -65.64
N GLU A 127 -61.53 30.31 -66.49
CA GLU A 127 -60.38 31.15 -66.09
C GLU A 127 -60.81 32.45 -65.35
N VAL A 128 -60.23 32.71 -64.17
CA VAL A 128 -60.48 33.91 -63.33
C VAL A 128 -59.42 34.97 -63.62
N LYS A 129 -59.83 36.20 -63.99
CA LYS A 129 -58.90 37.33 -64.18
C LYS A 129 -58.33 37.81 -62.85
N SER A 130 -57.01 37.94 -62.75
CA SER A 130 -56.31 38.41 -61.55
C SER A 130 -56.31 39.95 -61.44
N VAL A 131 -56.83 40.49 -60.33
CA VAL A 131 -56.70 41.92 -59.96
C VAL A 131 -55.44 42.09 -59.11
N THR A 132 -54.47 42.86 -59.62
CA THR A 132 -53.13 43.00 -59.05
C THR A 132 -52.72 44.44 -58.75
N THR A 133 -53.44 45.44 -59.28
CA THR A 133 -53.16 46.86 -59.02
C THR A 133 -54.32 47.56 -58.31
N VAL A 134 -54.03 48.68 -57.62
CA VAL A 134 -55.07 49.52 -56.98
C VAL A 134 -56.00 50.13 -58.03
N GLU A 135 -55.49 50.44 -59.22
CA GLU A 135 -56.30 50.98 -60.31
C GLU A 135 -57.31 49.95 -60.83
N GLU A 136 -56.88 48.70 -61.03
CA GLU A 136 -57.76 47.57 -61.36
C GLU A 136 -58.80 47.31 -60.26
N LEU A 137 -58.40 47.42 -58.99
CA LEU A 137 -59.31 47.27 -57.85
C LEU A 137 -60.39 48.36 -57.84
N LEU A 138 -60.02 49.63 -58.11
CA LEU A 138 -60.99 50.73 -58.17
C LEU A 138 -61.92 50.61 -59.38
N ALA A 139 -61.41 50.12 -60.51
CA ALA A 139 -62.23 49.79 -61.67
C ALA A 139 -63.20 48.63 -61.36
N GLN A 140 -62.72 47.59 -60.68
CA GLN A 140 -63.54 46.46 -60.22
C GLN A 140 -64.62 46.94 -59.24
N GLN A 141 -64.26 47.80 -58.28
CA GLN A 141 -65.20 48.40 -57.33
C GLN A 141 -66.28 49.19 -58.07
N LYS A 142 -65.90 50.04 -59.04
CA LYS A 142 -66.86 50.84 -59.82
C LYS A 142 -67.81 49.97 -60.64
N ALA A 143 -67.31 48.88 -61.24
CA ALA A 143 -68.15 47.90 -61.94
C ALA A 143 -69.10 47.19 -60.96
N CYS A 144 -68.62 46.89 -59.76
CA CYS A 144 -69.40 46.29 -58.69
C CYS A 144 -70.54 47.19 -58.22
N ASP A 145 -70.25 48.47 -58.01
CA ASP A 145 -71.22 49.44 -57.54
C ASP A 145 -72.30 49.72 -58.59
N ALA A 146 -72.01 49.52 -59.88
CA ALA A 146 -73.00 49.62 -60.96
C ALA A 146 -73.97 48.42 -61.01
N ALA A 147 -73.53 47.22 -60.59
CA ALA A 147 -74.34 46.00 -60.56
C ALA A 147 -74.00 45.15 -59.32
N PRO A 148 -74.47 45.56 -58.12
CA PRO A 148 -74.02 44.95 -56.88
C PRO A 148 -74.55 43.53 -56.71
N THR A 149 -73.64 42.60 -56.43
CA THR A 149 -73.95 41.23 -56.03
C THR A 149 -73.09 40.85 -54.82
N LEU A 150 -73.54 39.87 -54.02
CA LEU A 150 -72.78 39.37 -52.86
C LEU A 150 -71.37 38.91 -53.28
N ARG A 151 -71.28 38.18 -54.40
CA ARG A 151 -70.02 37.70 -54.98
C ARG A 151 -69.09 38.86 -55.32
N CYS A 152 -69.61 39.86 -56.02
CA CYS A 152 -68.79 40.98 -56.45
C CYS A 152 -68.26 41.81 -55.26
N ARG A 153 -69.10 42.13 -54.25
CA ARG A 153 -68.64 42.86 -53.06
C ARG A 153 -67.61 42.08 -52.25
N SER A 154 -67.79 40.76 -52.16
CA SER A 154 -66.79 39.86 -51.57
C SER A 154 -65.46 39.90 -52.33
N GLU A 155 -65.49 39.78 -53.66
CA GLU A 155 -64.29 39.84 -54.50
C GLU A 155 -63.56 41.19 -54.38
N VAL A 156 -64.28 42.32 -54.41
CA VAL A 156 -63.71 43.66 -54.20
C VAL A 156 -63.11 43.79 -52.79
N GLY A 157 -63.84 43.38 -51.76
CA GLY A 157 -63.38 43.43 -50.38
C GLY A 157 -62.11 42.61 -50.15
N GLN A 158 -62.07 41.38 -50.65
CA GLN A 158 -60.91 40.50 -50.51
C GLN A 158 -59.70 40.97 -51.34
N ASN A 159 -59.93 41.48 -52.55
CA ASN A 159 -58.86 42.10 -53.34
C ASN A 159 -58.32 43.37 -52.66
N ALA A 160 -59.18 44.17 -52.03
CA ALA A 160 -58.78 45.34 -51.26
C ALA A 160 -57.92 44.98 -50.03
N LEU A 161 -58.27 43.91 -49.30
CA LEU A 161 -57.42 43.39 -48.21
C LEU A 161 -56.05 42.93 -48.72
N ARG A 162 -56.01 42.23 -49.86
CA ARG A 162 -54.76 41.78 -50.50
C ARG A 162 -53.85 42.97 -50.84
N LEU A 163 -54.42 44.02 -51.43
CA LEU A 163 -53.74 45.25 -51.81
C LEU A 163 -53.56 46.26 -50.66
N ALA A 164 -53.86 45.86 -49.42
CA ALA A 164 -53.76 46.68 -48.22
C ALA A 164 -54.61 47.97 -48.23
N GLN A 165 -55.65 48.02 -49.07
CA GLN A 165 -56.61 49.11 -49.16
C GLN A 165 -57.76 48.91 -48.15
N LEU A 166 -57.43 48.95 -46.84
CA LEU A 166 -58.41 48.71 -45.77
C LEU A 166 -59.65 49.63 -45.83
N PRO A 167 -59.54 50.93 -46.19
CA PRO A 167 -60.72 51.77 -46.36
C PRO A 167 -61.68 51.25 -47.43
N VAL A 168 -61.16 50.70 -48.52
CA VAL A 168 -61.97 50.12 -49.62
C VAL A 168 -62.65 48.83 -49.18
N ALA A 169 -61.93 47.98 -48.44
CA ALA A 169 -62.51 46.78 -47.83
C ALA A 169 -63.61 47.12 -46.82
N ARG A 170 -63.36 48.10 -45.94
CA ARG A 170 -64.33 48.59 -44.95
C ARG A 170 -65.57 49.18 -45.63
N ALA A 171 -65.40 49.92 -46.73
CA ALA A 171 -66.50 50.52 -47.46
C ALA A 171 -67.51 49.49 -48.00
N GLN A 172 -67.08 48.25 -48.29
CA GLN A 172 -68.01 47.19 -48.70
C GLN A 172 -68.99 46.83 -47.59
N LEU A 173 -68.59 46.98 -46.32
CA LEU A 173 -69.44 46.74 -45.14
C LEU A 173 -70.45 47.86 -44.88
N ASN A 174 -70.44 48.95 -45.67
CA ASN A 174 -71.48 49.97 -45.61
C ASN A 174 -72.80 49.49 -46.23
N ASP A 175 -72.75 48.50 -47.12
CA ASP A 175 -73.93 47.84 -47.64
C ASP A 175 -74.48 46.88 -46.57
N ALA A 176 -75.65 47.22 -46.01
CA ALA A 176 -76.22 46.48 -44.88
C ALA A 176 -76.55 45.01 -45.22
N THR A 177 -76.98 44.74 -46.45
CA THR A 177 -77.32 43.39 -46.91
C THR A 177 -76.07 42.52 -47.02
N PHE A 178 -75.00 43.07 -47.58
CA PHE A 178 -73.71 42.39 -47.61
C PHE A 178 -73.09 42.27 -46.20
N ALA A 179 -73.11 43.32 -45.39
CA ALA A 179 -72.53 43.32 -44.05
C ALA A 179 -73.17 42.31 -43.08
N ALA A 180 -74.42 41.93 -43.32
CA ALA A 180 -75.15 40.90 -42.58
C ALA A 180 -74.93 39.47 -43.13
N SER A 181 -74.50 39.33 -44.39
CA SER A 181 -74.23 38.04 -45.04
C SER A 181 -73.03 37.30 -44.41
N PRO A 182 -72.90 35.97 -44.61
CA PRO A 182 -71.71 35.23 -44.23
C PRO A 182 -70.43 35.85 -44.80
N GLU A 183 -70.45 36.27 -46.07
CA GLU A 183 -69.30 36.88 -46.76
C GLU A 183 -68.89 38.22 -46.13
N GLY A 184 -69.86 39.04 -45.70
CA GLY A 184 -69.59 40.31 -45.02
C GLY A 184 -69.06 40.12 -43.59
N LYS A 185 -69.53 39.09 -42.86
CA LYS A 185 -68.96 38.73 -41.55
C LYS A 185 -67.52 38.27 -41.70
N THR A 186 -67.23 37.42 -42.68
CA THR A 186 -65.87 36.99 -43.02
C THR A 186 -64.99 38.20 -43.35
N LEU A 187 -65.46 39.12 -44.21
CA LEU A 187 -64.70 40.32 -44.55
C LEU A 187 -64.40 41.20 -43.33
N ARG A 188 -65.33 41.34 -42.37
CA ARG A 188 -65.10 42.10 -41.12
C ARG A 188 -64.00 41.48 -40.26
N THR A 189 -64.01 40.16 -40.10
CA THR A 189 -62.95 39.43 -39.38
C THR A 189 -61.61 39.55 -40.10
N ASP A 190 -61.59 39.37 -41.42
CA ASP A 190 -60.38 39.49 -42.23
C ASP A 190 -59.82 40.93 -42.19
N LEU A 191 -60.69 41.94 -42.21
CA LEU A 191 -60.33 43.35 -42.05
C LEU A 191 -59.64 43.62 -40.70
N LEU A 192 -60.20 43.10 -39.61
CA LEU A 192 -59.60 43.21 -38.27
C LEU A 192 -58.22 42.54 -38.22
N GLN A 193 -58.11 41.29 -38.69
CA GLN A 193 -56.82 40.58 -38.70
C GLN A 193 -55.81 41.27 -39.61
N ARG A 194 -56.25 41.83 -40.73
CA ARG A 194 -55.38 42.60 -41.63
C ARG A 194 -54.94 43.93 -41.01
N ALA A 195 -55.82 44.62 -40.28
CA ALA A 195 -55.46 45.84 -39.55
C ALA A 195 -54.39 45.56 -38.48
N ILE A 196 -54.54 44.46 -37.74
CA ILE A 196 -53.54 43.98 -36.77
C ILE A 196 -52.21 43.64 -37.48
N TYR A 197 -52.26 42.87 -38.57
CA TYR A 197 -51.08 42.50 -39.35
C TYR A 197 -50.31 43.72 -39.89
N LEU A 198 -51.04 44.73 -40.38
CA LEU A 198 -50.47 45.99 -40.88
C LEU A 198 -50.12 46.98 -39.76
N LYS A 199 -50.29 46.60 -38.49
CA LYS A 199 -50.02 47.43 -37.30
C LYS A 199 -50.84 48.74 -37.27
N GLN A 200 -52.03 48.73 -37.86
CA GLN A 200 -52.97 49.84 -37.83
C GLN A 200 -53.80 49.79 -36.53
N TRP A 201 -53.13 49.98 -35.40
CA TRP A 201 -53.67 49.75 -34.05
C TRP A 201 -54.94 50.54 -33.73
N SER A 202 -55.01 51.80 -34.16
CA SER A 202 -56.22 52.63 -33.97
C SER A 202 -57.44 52.10 -34.75
N GLN A 203 -57.22 51.52 -35.93
CA GLN A 203 -58.30 50.88 -36.69
C GLN A 203 -58.75 49.57 -36.04
N ALA A 204 -57.80 48.77 -35.54
CA ALA A 204 -58.11 47.57 -34.76
C ALA A 204 -58.86 47.91 -33.45
N ASP A 205 -58.46 48.96 -32.72
CA ASP A 205 -59.19 49.46 -31.54
C ASP A 205 -60.61 49.88 -31.89
N THR A 206 -60.80 50.59 -33.01
CA THR A 206 -62.13 51.00 -33.48
C THR A 206 -63.01 49.78 -33.76
N LEU A 207 -62.49 48.78 -34.47
CA LEU A 207 -63.23 47.56 -34.81
C LEU A 207 -63.56 46.72 -33.55
N TYR A 208 -62.65 46.60 -32.59
CA TYR A 208 -62.94 45.95 -31.31
C TYR A 208 -63.95 46.72 -30.47
N ASN A 209 -63.88 48.05 -30.47
CA ASN A 209 -64.84 48.89 -29.76
C ASN A 209 -66.25 48.82 -30.39
N GLU A 210 -66.35 48.73 -31.71
CA GLU A 210 -67.61 48.46 -32.43
C GLU A 210 -68.17 47.08 -32.07
N ALA A 211 -67.34 46.03 -32.09
CA ALA A 211 -67.74 44.68 -31.66
C ALA A 211 -68.19 44.65 -30.20
N ARG A 212 -67.56 45.44 -29.33
CA ARG A 212 -67.99 45.64 -27.94
C ARG A 212 -69.37 46.29 -27.88
N GLN A 213 -69.60 47.38 -28.61
CA GLN A 213 -70.89 48.07 -28.63
C GLN A 213 -72.02 47.18 -29.15
N GLN A 214 -71.69 46.22 -30.02
CA GLN A 214 -72.62 45.21 -30.55
C GLN A 214 -72.77 43.98 -29.64
N ASN A 215 -72.10 43.94 -28.48
CA ASN A 215 -72.04 42.79 -27.56
C ASN A 215 -71.57 41.47 -28.23
N THR A 216 -70.74 41.55 -29.27
CA THR A 216 -70.22 40.38 -29.99
C THR A 216 -68.80 40.00 -29.58
N LEU A 217 -68.20 40.73 -28.62
CA LEU A 217 -66.81 40.55 -28.21
C LEU A 217 -66.63 39.41 -27.18
N SER A 218 -65.91 38.35 -27.57
CA SER A 218 -65.54 37.24 -26.69
C SER A 218 -64.43 37.59 -25.68
N ALA A 219 -64.23 36.76 -24.67
CA ALA A 219 -63.13 36.93 -23.70
C ALA A 219 -61.74 36.83 -24.36
N ALA A 220 -61.58 35.98 -25.38
CA ALA A 220 -60.34 35.85 -26.14
C ALA A 220 -60.07 37.12 -26.98
N GLU A 221 -61.10 37.65 -27.63
CA GLU A 221 -60.99 38.90 -28.40
C GLU A 221 -60.75 40.11 -27.48
N ARG A 222 -61.32 40.13 -26.28
CA ARG A 222 -61.03 41.17 -25.27
C ARG A 222 -59.56 41.16 -24.86
N ARG A 223 -58.95 39.98 -24.71
CA ARG A 223 -57.52 39.85 -24.42
C ARG A 223 -56.66 40.29 -25.62
N GLN A 224 -57.02 39.85 -26.83
CA GLN A 224 -56.34 40.28 -28.06
C GLN A 224 -56.44 41.79 -28.27
N TRP A 225 -57.58 42.40 -27.90
CA TRP A 225 -57.75 43.86 -27.91
C TRP A 225 -56.80 44.56 -26.95
N PHE A 226 -56.67 44.06 -25.71
CA PHE A 226 -55.68 44.59 -24.76
C PHE A 226 -54.25 44.49 -25.28
N ASP A 227 -53.88 43.35 -25.87
CA ASP A 227 -52.56 43.16 -26.50
C ASP A 227 -52.32 44.12 -27.68
N VAL A 228 -53.37 44.40 -28.47
CA VAL A 228 -53.34 45.40 -29.56
C VAL A 228 -53.11 46.82 -29.02
N LEU A 229 -53.79 47.19 -27.93
CA LEU A 229 -53.59 48.50 -27.31
C LEU A 229 -52.18 48.64 -26.74
N LEU A 230 -51.64 47.59 -26.13
CA LEU A 230 -50.26 47.54 -25.64
C LEU A 230 -49.25 47.66 -26.79
N ALA A 231 -49.44 46.90 -27.88
CA ALA A 231 -48.57 46.93 -29.05
C ALA A 231 -48.58 48.30 -29.75
N GLY A 232 -49.72 49.00 -29.70
CA GLY A 232 -49.86 50.36 -30.20
C GLY A 232 -49.44 51.48 -29.24
N GLN A 233 -49.00 51.14 -28.02
CA GLN A 233 -48.67 52.11 -26.96
C GLN A 233 -49.82 53.10 -26.68
N LEU A 234 -51.07 52.63 -26.79
CA LEU A 234 -52.27 53.43 -26.57
C LEU A 234 -52.62 53.48 -25.08
N ASP A 235 -51.69 53.96 -24.27
CA ASP A 235 -51.75 53.82 -22.82
C ASP A 235 -52.94 54.57 -22.17
N ASP A 236 -53.24 55.78 -22.63
CA ASP A 236 -54.39 56.56 -22.12
C ASP A 236 -55.70 55.83 -22.41
N ARG A 237 -55.76 55.10 -23.53
CA ARG A 237 -56.89 54.26 -23.89
C ARG A 237 -56.99 53.04 -22.97
N ILE A 238 -55.86 52.40 -22.65
CA ILE A 238 -55.82 51.29 -21.69
C ILE A 238 -56.32 51.76 -20.32
N LEU A 239 -55.80 52.87 -19.81
CA LEU A 239 -56.19 53.43 -18.50
C LEU A 239 -57.67 53.81 -18.46
N ALA A 240 -58.19 54.45 -19.52
CA ALA A 240 -59.61 54.80 -19.63
C ALA A 240 -60.53 53.56 -19.70
N LEU A 241 -60.07 52.46 -20.29
CA LEU A 241 -60.81 51.20 -20.33
C LEU A 241 -60.71 50.42 -19.01
N GLN A 242 -59.60 50.54 -18.28
CA GLN A 242 -59.47 50.03 -16.91
C GLN A 242 -60.41 50.76 -15.95
N SER A 243 -60.54 52.09 -16.05
CA SER A 243 -61.50 52.85 -15.23
C SER A 243 -62.97 52.55 -15.57
N GLN A 244 -63.24 51.93 -16.72
CA GLN A 244 -64.56 51.44 -17.13
C GLN A 244 -64.76 49.93 -16.83
N GLU A 245 -63.88 49.32 -16.03
CA GLU A 245 -63.96 47.91 -15.61
C GLU A 245 -63.79 46.87 -16.74
N ILE A 246 -63.15 47.22 -17.86
CA ILE A 246 -63.03 46.33 -19.04
C ILE A 246 -61.74 45.50 -19.03
N PHE A 247 -60.67 46.00 -18.41
CA PHE A 247 -59.35 45.34 -18.29
C PHE A 247 -58.86 45.28 -16.83
N THR A 248 -59.76 44.94 -15.92
CA THR A 248 -59.52 44.92 -14.46
C THR A 248 -59.16 43.54 -13.90
N ASP A 249 -58.92 42.54 -14.76
CA ASP A 249 -58.38 41.27 -14.30
C ASP A 249 -56.91 41.43 -13.82
N PRO A 250 -56.44 40.63 -12.85
CA PRO A 250 -55.12 40.81 -12.26
C PRO A 250 -53.98 40.69 -13.28
N GLN A 251 -54.17 39.88 -14.33
CA GLN A 251 -53.16 39.70 -15.36
C GLN A 251 -53.02 40.94 -16.22
N SER A 252 -54.11 41.65 -16.53
CA SER A 252 -54.06 42.92 -17.26
C SER A 252 -53.26 44.00 -16.50
N TYR A 253 -53.46 44.15 -15.18
CA TYR A 253 -52.67 45.06 -14.35
C TYR A 253 -51.17 44.73 -14.38
N ILE A 254 -50.82 43.46 -14.19
CA ILE A 254 -49.42 42.99 -14.22
C ILE A 254 -48.81 43.21 -15.61
N THR A 255 -49.54 42.88 -16.68
CA THR A 255 -49.06 42.97 -18.05
C THR A 255 -48.79 44.41 -18.46
N TYR A 256 -49.67 45.35 -18.10
CA TYR A 256 -49.45 46.78 -18.36
C TYR A 256 -48.26 47.34 -17.57
N ALA A 257 -48.18 47.05 -16.26
CA ALA A 257 -47.05 47.46 -15.43
C ALA A 257 -45.71 46.88 -15.96
N THR A 258 -45.72 45.63 -16.42
CA THR A 258 -44.55 45.00 -17.04
C THR A 258 -44.17 45.64 -18.36
N ALA A 259 -45.15 46.04 -19.19
CA ALA A 259 -44.90 46.79 -20.42
C ALA A 259 -44.29 48.17 -20.15
N LEU A 260 -44.72 48.89 -19.10
CA LEU A 260 -44.07 50.14 -18.67
C LEU A 260 -42.63 49.90 -18.22
N ALA A 261 -42.37 48.80 -17.49
CA ALA A 261 -41.02 48.43 -17.08
C ALA A 261 -40.11 48.12 -18.29
N TYR A 262 -40.61 47.37 -19.28
CA TYR A 262 -39.87 47.03 -20.50
C TYR A 262 -39.54 48.27 -21.34
N ARG A 263 -40.44 49.26 -21.36
CA ARG A 263 -40.24 50.55 -22.04
C ARG A 263 -39.34 51.53 -21.28
N GLY A 264 -38.99 51.23 -20.03
CA GLY A 264 -38.19 52.13 -19.19
C GLY A 264 -38.95 53.35 -18.65
N GLU A 265 -40.29 53.35 -18.70
CA GLU A 265 -41.15 54.45 -18.24
C GLU A 265 -41.30 54.48 -16.71
N LYS A 266 -40.17 54.67 -16.01
CA LYS A 266 -40.07 54.48 -14.55
C LYS A 266 -41.05 55.35 -13.74
N ALA A 267 -41.19 56.64 -14.06
CA ALA A 267 -42.08 57.54 -13.33
C ALA A 267 -43.55 57.12 -13.45
N ARG A 268 -43.97 56.71 -14.64
CA ARG A 268 -45.33 56.24 -14.92
C ARG A 268 -45.61 54.90 -14.25
N LEU A 269 -44.65 53.98 -14.29
CA LEU A 269 -44.73 52.72 -13.57
C LEU A 269 -44.85 52.92 -12.06
N GLN A 270 -44.03 53.81 -11.48
CA GLN A 270 -44.08 54.14 -10.05
C GLN A 270 -45.45 54.64 -9.63
N HIS A 271 -46.01 55.59 -10.40
CA HIS A 271 -47.35 56.10 -10.16
C HIS A 271 -48.40 54.98 -10.24
N TYR A 272 -48.33 54.15 -11.30
CA TYR A 272 -49.26 53.05 -11.51
C TYR A 272 -49.25 52.01 -10.38
N LEU A 273 -48.07 51.65 -9.87
CA LEU A 273 -47.91 50.70 -8.77
C LEU A 273 -48.43 51.23 -7.42
N ILE A 274 -48.47 52.56 -7.23
CA ILE A 274 -48.99 53.20 -6.02
C ILE A 274 -50.52 53.26 -6.04
N GLU A 275 -51.09 53.66 -7.18
CA GLU A 275 -52.53 53.90 -7.32
C GLU A 275 -53.34 52.61 -7.44
N ASN A 276 -52.75 51.55 -7.98
CA ASN A 276 -53.47 50.32 -8.29
C ASN A 276 -53.08 49.20 -7.33
N LYS A 277 -54.10 48.52 -6.79
CA LYS A 277 -53.93 47.34 -5.92
C LYS A 277 -54.84 46.21 -6.42
N PRO A 278 -54.39 45.45 -7.44
CA PRO A 278 -55.17 44.33 -7.94
C PRO A 278 -55.34 43.24 -6.87
N LEU A 279 -56.52 42.61 -6.85
CA LEU A 279 -56.80 41.44 -6.03
C LEU A 279 -56.31 40.19 -6.76
N PHE A 280 -55.27 39.54 -6.25
CA PHE A 280 -54.63 38.43 -6.95
C PHE A 280 -55.39 37.13 -6.69
N THR A 281 -55.50 36.28 -7.71
CA THR A 281 -56.14 34.97 -7.57
C THR A 281 -55.13 33.85 -7.38
N THR A 282 -53.83 34.13 -7.59
CA THR A 282 -52.73 33.17 -7.41
C THR A 282 -51.52 33.83 -6.74
N ASP A 283 -50.73 33.03 -6.01
CA ASP A 283 -49.46 33.42 -5.40
C ASP A 283 -48.45 33.93 -6.44
N ALA A 284 -48.41 33.33 -7.64
CA ALA A 284 -47.53 33.73 -8.73
C ALA A 284 -47.83 35.14 -9.27
N GLN A 285 -49.10 35.52 -9.33
CA GLN A 285 -49.50 36.87 -9.73
C GLN A 285 -49.08 37.91 -8.69
N GLU A 286 -49.33 37.63 -7.41
CA GLU A 286 -48.88 38.50 -6.32
C GLU A 286 -47.36 38.63 -6.30
N LYS A 287 -46.62 37.52 -6.49
CA LYS A 287 -45.16 37.53 -6.57
C LYS A 287 -44.64 38.40 -7.72
N SER A 288 -45.30 38.37 -8.86
CA SER A 288 -44.96 39.22 -10.03
C SER A 288 -45.15 40.70 -9.71
N TRP A 289 -46.22 41.05 -8.98
CA TRP A 289 -46.46 42.42 -8.52
C TRP A 289 -45.46 42.87 -7.46
N LEU A 290 -45.15 42.00 -6.48
CA LEU A 290 -44.11 42.24 -5.47
C LEU A 290 -42.73 42.46 -6.10
N TYR A 291 -42.40 41.75 -7.18
CA TYR A 291 -41.18 41.99 -7.95
C TYR A 291 -41.16 43.37 -8.61
N LEU A 292 -42.28 43.81 -9.18
CA LEU A 292 -42.39 45.15 -9.75
C LEU A 292 -42.26 46.23 -8.67
N LEU A 293 -42.91 46.04 -7.51
CA LEU A 293 -42.79 46.91 -6.36
C LEU A 293 -41.36 46.98 -5.82
N SER A 294 -40.67 45.85 -5.67
CA SER A 294 -39.31 45.80 -5.13
C SER A 294 -38.27 46.43 -6.04
N LYS A 295 -38.48 46.38 -7.36
CA LYS A 295 -37.48 46.85 -8.33
C LYS A 295 -37.71 48.29 -8.79
N TYR A 296 -38.96 48.72 -8.91
CA TYR A 296 -39.30 49.97 -9.59
C TYR A 296 -39.88 51.04 -8.67
N SER A 297 -40.32 50.73 -7.44
CA SER A 297 -40.78 51.74 -6.49
C SER A 297 -39.69 52.77 -6.15
N ALA A 298 -40.10 53.99 -5.79
CA ALA A 298 -39.17 55.04 -5.37
C ALA A 298 -38.42 54.67 -4.07
N ASN A 299 -39.11 54.02 -3.13
CA ASN A 299 -38.53 53.41 -1.94
C ASN A 299 -38.99 51.95 -1.82
N PRO A 300 -38.23 50.98 -2.37
CA PRO A 300 -38.60 49.57 -2.36
C PRO A 300 -38.87 48.99 -0.97
N VAL A 301 -38.04 49.32 0.02
CA VAL A 301 -38.16 48.80 1.39
C VAL A 301 -39.47 49.29 2.02
N GLN A 302 -39.76 50.58 1.88
CA GLN A 302 -41.00 51.16 2.42
C GLN A 302 -42.24 50.68 1.65
N ALA A 303 -42.14 50.51 0.33
CA ALA A 303 -43.22 49.99 -0.50
C ALA A 303 -43.60 48.55 -0.13
N LEU A 304 -42.60 47.69 0.09
CA LEU A 304 -42.81 46.31 0.55
C LEU A 304 -43.27 46.24 2.00
N ALA A 305 -42.75 47.09 2.89
CA ALA A 305 -43.17 47.13 4.29
C ALA A 305 -44.65 47.53 4.47
N ASN A 306 -45.16 48.40 3.58
CA ASN A 306 -46.55 48.84 3.57
C ASN A 306 -47.48 47.93 2.76
N TYR A 307 -46.94 46.88 2.12
CA TYR A 307 -47.72 45.95 1.31
C TYR A 307 -48.24 44.78 2.17
N THR A 308 -49.55 44.56 2.14
CA THR A 308 -50.18 43.42 2.83
C THR A 308 -50.18 42.20 1.94
N VAL A 309 -49.35 41.21 2.29
CA VAL A 309 -49.22 39.96 1.54
C VAL A 309 -50.48 39.10 1.66
N GLN A 310 -51.07 38.72 0.52
CA GLN A 310 -52.25 37.87 0.39
C GLN A 310 -51.91 36.39 0.57
N PHE A 311 -50.78 35.92 0.03
CA PHE A 311 -50.36 34.51 0.08
C PHE A 311 -49.15 34.29 0.99
N ALA A 312 -49.25 33.36 1.94
CA ALA A 312 -48.20 33.11 2.94
C ALA A 312 -46.82 32.82 2.31
N ASP A 313 -46.79 32.11 1.18
CA ASP A 313 -45.58 31.75 0.43
C ASP A 313 -44.78 32.97 -0.06
N ASN A 314 -45.45 34.13 -0.23
CA ASN A 314 -44.81 35.37 -0.66
C ASN A 314 -44.16 36.16 0.49
N ARG A 315 -44.38 35.78 1.76
CA ARG A 315 -43.75 36.46 2.91
C ARG A 315 -42.23 36.29 2.90
N GLN A 316 -41.74 35.10 2.56
CA GLN A 316 -40.30 34.84 2.43
C GLN A 316 -39.65 35.73 1.38
N TYR A 317 -40.34 36.00 0.25
CA TYR A 317 -39.84 36.90 -0.78
C TYR A 317 -39.67 38.33 -0.25
N VAL A 318 -40.66 38.85 0.48
CA VAL A 318 -40.60 40.18 1.10
C VAL A 318 -39.44 40.29 2.08
N VAL A 319 -39.27 39.28 2.94
CA VAL A 319 -38.16 39.25 3.90
C VAL A 319 -36.81 39.15 3.18
N GLY A 320 -36.67 38.24 2.21
CA GLY A 320 -35.42 38.03 1.47
C GLY A 320 -34.93 39.26 0.69
N VAL A 321 -35.85 40.10 0.21
CA VAL A 321 -35.49 41.36 -0.47
C VAL A 321 -35.18 42.49 0.53
N THR A 322 -35.92 42.57 1.63
CA THR A 322 -35.83 43.70 2.56
C THR A 322 -34.69 43.55 3.57
N LEU A 323 -34.45 42.32 4.04
CA LEU A 323 -33.50 42.02 5.11
C LEU A 323 -32.04 42.39 4.78
N PRO A 324 -31.49 42.13 3.58
CA PRO A 324 -30.11 42.54 3.25
C PRO A 324 -29.90 44.06 3.31
N VAL A 325 -30.92 44.85 2.97
CA VAL A 325 -30.87 46.32 3.04
C VAL A 325 -30.83 46.77 4.51
N LEU A 326 -31.71 46.22 5.35
CA LEU A 326 -31.73 46.53 6.79
C LEU A 326 -30.41 46.17 7.48
N LEU A 327 -29.80 45.04 7.11
CA LEU A 327 -28.48 44.63 7.61
C LEU A 327 -27.37 45.61 7.17
N LYS A 328 -27.38 46.04 5.91
CA LYS A 328 -26.40 47.01 5.38
C LYS A 328 -26.53 48.39 6.04
N GLU A 329 -27.74 48.80 6.38
CA GLU A 329 -28.04 50.06 7.05
C GLU A 329 -27.88 50.00 8.58
N GLY A 330 -27.52 48.85 9.15
CA GLY A 330 -27.34 48.66 10.60
C GLY A 330 -28.65 48.66 11.40
N GLN A 331 -29.79 48.51 10.73
CA GLN A 331 -31.12 48.51 11.35
C GLN A 331 -31.49 47.12 11.91
N TYR A 332 -30.70 46.63 12.86
CA TYR A 332 -30.83 45.26 13.35
C TYR A 332 -32.15 44.97 14.08
N ASP A 333 -32.73 45.95 14.78
CA ASP A 333 -34.04 45.80 15.43
C ASP A 333 -35.17 45.62 14.43
N ALA A 334 -35.11 46.34 13.31
CA ALA A 334 -36.07 46.19 12.21
C ALA A 334 -35.88 44.83 11.51
N ALA A 335 -34.64 44.41 11.31
CA ALA A 335 -34.31 43.09 10.78
C ALA A 335 -34.85 41.95 11.66
N GLN A 336 -34.73 42.07 13.00
CA GLN A 336 -35.27 41.10 13.95
C GLN A 336 -36.80 41.05 13.92
N LYS A 337 -37.47 42.21 13.93
CA LYS A 337 -38.94 42.28 13.82
C LYS A 337 -39.44 41.66 12.52
N LEU A 338 -38.75 41.92 11.41
CA LEU A 338 -39.07 41.36 10.10
C LEU A 338 -38.91 39.83 10.10
N LEU A 339 -37.81 39.32 10.65
CA LEU A 339 -37.59 37.87 10.79
C LEU A 339 -38.59 37.21 11.75
N ALA A 340 -39.10 37.91 12.76
CA ALA A 340 -40.12 37.39 13.68
C ALA A 340 -41.48 37.16 13.01
N THR A 341 -41.72 37.71 11.80
CA THR A 341 -42.94 37.44 11.02
C THR A 341 -42.94 36.06 10.35
N LEU A 342 -41.77 35.39 10.31
CA LEU A 342 -41.58 34.04 9.78
C LEU A 342 -41.41 33.01 10.92
N PRO A 343 -41.74 31.73 10.69
CA PRO A 343 -41.43 30.63 11.60
C PRO A 343 -39.95 30.62 12.05
N ALA A 344 -39.70 30.16 13.29
CA ALA A 344 -38.37 30.22 13.90
C ALA A 344 -37.31 29.31 13.24
N ASN A 345 -37.74 28.34 12.44
CA ASN A 345 -36.90 27.40 11.68
C ASN A 345 -36.59 27.86 10.24
N GLU A 346 -37.13 29.00 9.81
CA GLU A 346 -36.87 29.58 8.49
C GLU A 346 -35.81 30.69 8.57
N MET A 347 -35.09 30.91 7.46
CA MET A 347 -34.05 31.94 7.32
C MET A 347 -32.97 31.90 8.42
N LEU A 348 -32.52 30.69 8.75
CA LEU A 348 -31.57 30.46 9.84
C LEU A 348 -30.22 31.13 9.60
N GLU A 349 -29.78 31.25 8.34
CA GLU A 349 -28.52 31.92 7.99
C GLU A 349 -28.58 33.40 8.32
N GLU A 350 -29.70 34.04 7.95
CA GLU A 350 -29.90 35.46 8.15
C GLU A 350 -30.17 35.76 9.63
N ARG A 351 -30.88 34.88 10.34
CA ARG A 351 -30.99 34.95 11.81
C ARG A 351 -29.62 34.83 12.48
N TYR A 352 -28.74 33.97 11.97
CA TYR A 352 -27.38 33.83 12.49
C TYR A 352 -26.57 35.09 12.23
N ALA A 353 -26.61 35.63 11.00
CA ALA A 353 -25.94 36.87 10.63
C ALA A 353 -26.38 38.06 11.50
N VAL A 354 -27.69 38.22 11.75
CA VAL A 354 -28.23 39.24 12.67
C VAL A 354 -27.70 39.02 14.08
N SER A 355 -27.69 37.77 14.58
CA SER A 355 -27.22 37.45 15.94
C SER A 355 -25.73 37.75 16.14
N VAL A 356 -24.90 37.49 15.12
CA VAL A 356 -23.48 37.87 15.12
C VAL A 356 -23.33 39.39 15.09
N ALA A 357 -24.08 40.08 14.22
CA ALA A 357 -24.02 41.54 14.10
C ALA A 357 -24.46 42.28 15.38
N THR A 358 -25.44 41.74 16.11
CA THR A 358 -25.89 42.27 17.41
C THR A 358 -25.10 41.74 18.61
N ARG A 359 -24.05 40.94 18.37
CA ARG A 359 -23.21 40.30 19.41
C ARG A 359 -23.98 39.42 20.40
N ASN A 360 -25.12 38.85 19.97
CA ASN A 360 -25.88 37.89 20.77
C ASN A 360 -25.22 36.50 20.69
N LYS A 361 -24.20 36.26 21.53
CA LYS A 361 -23.40 35.03 21.56
C LYS A 361 -24.21 33.76 21.82
N ALA A 362 -25.25 33.85 22.67
CA ALA A 362 -26.10 32.71 23.02
C ALA A 362 -26.95 32.25 21.83
N GLU A 363 -27.59 33.22 21.15
CA GLU A 363 -28.41 32.92 19.99
C GLU A 363 -27.57 32.53 18.77
N ALA A 364 -26.42 33.18 18.56
CA ALA A 364 -25.46 32.80 17.53
C ALA A 364 -25.02 31.33 17.71
N LEU A 365 -24.66 30.90 18.93
CA LEU A 365 -24.28 29.51 19.20
C LEU A 365 -25.44 28.53 18.95
N ARG A 366 -26.66 28.87 19.41
CA ARG A 366 -27.85 28.04 19.20
C ARG A 366 -28.10 27.82 17.71
N LEU A 367 -28.06 28.90 16.93
CA LEU A 367 -28.27 28.88 15.48
C LEU A 367 -27.12 28.17 14.75
N ALA A 368 -25.86 28.37 15.14
CA ALA A 368 -24.73 27.63 14.56
C ALA A 368 -24.87 26.11 14.74
N ARG A 369 -25.28 25.66 15.93
CA ARG A 369 -25.55 24.24 16.19
C ARG A 369 -26.71 23.71 15.34
N LEU A 370 -27.79 24.48 15.21
CA LEU A 370 -28.94 24.10 14.40
C LEU A 370 -28.58 24.03 12.90
N LEU A 371 -27.84 25.01 12.40
CA LEU A 371 -27.34 25.04 11.02
C LEU A 371 -26.40 23.86 10.73
N TYR A 372 -25.55 23.48 11.68
CA TYR A 372 -24.73 22.28 11.55
C TYR A 372 -25.56 21.00 11.58
N GLN A 373 -26.61 20.92 12.42
CA GLN A 373 -27.49 19.75 12.50
C GLN A 373 -28.32 19.51 11.23
N GLN A 374 -28.64 20.56 10.47
CA GLN A 374 -29.33 20.42 9.18
C GLN A 374 -28.45 19.75 8.11
N GLU A 375 -27.15 20.06 8.10
CA GLU A 375 -26.19 19.53 7.12
C GLU A 375 -24.89 19.05 7.79
N PRO A 376 -24.92 18.01 8.64
CA PRO A 376 -23.75 17.58 9.42
C PRO A 376 -22.61 17.02 8.54
N ALA A 377 -22.93 16.63 7.30
CA ALA A 377 -21.96 16.16 6.33
C ALA A 377 -21.22 17.30 5.59
N ASN A 378 -21.74 18.53 5.61
CA ASN A 378 -21.19 19.64 4.84
C ASN A 378 -19.99 20.28 5.54
N LEU A 379 -18.78 19.86 5.16
CA LEU A 379 -17.54 20.37 5.76
C LEU A 379 -17.29 21.85 5.46
N THR A 380 -17.70 22.36 4.30
CA THR A 380 -17.59 23.79 3.96
C THR A 380 -18.43 24.63 4.92
N ARG A 381 -19.63 24.14 5.26
CA ARG A 381 -20.49 24.78 6.25
C ARG A 381 -19.88 24.74 7.65
N LEU A 382 -19.31 23.60 8.04
CA LEU A 382 -18.60 23.49 9.32
C LEU A 382 -17.40 24.45 9.40
N ASP A 383 -16.65 24.60 8.31
CA ASP A 383 -15.55 25.57 8.23
C ASP A 383 -16.04 27.01 8.40
N GLN A 384 -17.12 27.40 7.71
CA GLN A 384 -17.71 28.74 7.88
C GLN A 384 -18.17 28.98 9.32
N LEU A 385 -18.95 28.06 9.89
CA LEU A 385 -19.53 28.20 11.23
C LEU A 385 -18.44 28.26 12.31
N THR A 386 -17.45 27.39 12.25
CA THR A 386 -16.36 27.38 13.25
C THR A 386 -15.47 28.61 13.13
N TRP A 387 -15.30 29.16 11.93
CA TRP A 387 -14.58 30.42 11.73
C TRP A 387 -15.34 31.59 12.34
N GLN A 388 -16.65 31.68 12.08
CA GLN A 388 -17.51 32.73 12.61
C GLN A 388 -17.61 32.67 14.15
N LEU A 389 -17.68 31.47 14.73
CA LEU A 389 -17.62 31.28 16.18
C LEU A 389 -16.30 31.81 16.77
N MET A 390 -15.16 31.54 16.12
CA MET A 390 -13.87 32.10 16.56
C MET A 390 -13.84 33.64 16.50
N GLN A 391 -14.37 34.24 15.43
CA GLN A 391 -14.46 35.70 15.31
C GLN A 391 -15.37 36.33 16.37
N ASN A 392 -16.35 35.58 16.89
CA ASN A 392 -17.26 36.01 17.94
C ASN A 392 -16.77 35.66 19.37
N GLU A 393 -15.48 35.34 19.53
CA GLU A 393 -14.85 34.94 20.81
C GLU A 393 -15.44 33.65 21.42
N GLN A 394 -15.92 32.73 20.58
CA GLN A 394 -16.49 31.43 20.96
C GLN A 394 -15.61 30.27 20.47
N SER A 395 -14.29 30.43 20.65
CA SER A 395 -13.27 29.49 20.17
C SER A 395 -13.36 28.10 20.82
N ARG A 396 -13.80 28.03 22.09
CA ARG A 396 -14.03 26.76 22.78
C ARG A 396 -15.15 25.97 22.10
N GLU A 397 -16.27 26.62 21.80
CA GLU A 397 -17.42 26.00 21.15
C GLU A 397 -17.11 25.59 19.72
N ALA A 398 -16.28 26.37 19.01
CA ALA A 398 -15.74 25.99 17.71
C ALA A 398 -14.91 24.69 17.81
N ALA A 399 -14.04 24.57 18.82
CA ALA A 399 -13.25 23.37 19.05
C ALA A 399 -14.12 22.15 19.37
N ASP A 400 -15.14 22.31 20.22
CA ASP A 400 -16.09 21.24 20.54
C ASP A 400 -16.84 20.73 19.30
N LEU A 401 -17.27 21.64 18.41
CA LEU A 401 -17.96 21.28 17.17
C LEU A 401 -17.05 20.50 16.21
N LEU A 402 -15.77 20.90 16.10
CA LEU A 402 -14.76 20.19 15.31
C LEU A 402 -14.46 18.80 15.89
N LEU A 403 -14.27 18.71 17.22
CA LEU A 403 -14.05 17.45 17.94
C LEU A 403 -15.27 16.52 17.90
N GLN A 404 -16.48 17.05 17.69
CA GLN A 404 -17.69 16.25 17.51
C GLN A 404 -17.80 15.70 16.08
N ARG A 405 -17.39 16.47 15.07
CA ARG A 405 -17.45 16.02 13.66
C ARG A 405 -16.30 15.07 13.29
N TYR A 406 -15.14 15.20 13.92
CA TYR A 406 -13.95 14.44 13.58
C TYR A 406 -14.23 12.92 13.45
N PRO A 407 -13.79 12.25 12.37
CA PRO A 407 -12.86 12.71 11.33
C PRO A 407 -13.52 13.50 10.18
N PHE A 408 -12.77 14.44 9.60
CA PHE A 408 -13.23 15.23 8.44
C PHE A 408 -13.07 14.41 7.16
N GLN A 409 -14.19 13.91 6.63
CA GLN A 409 -14.25 13.12 5.40
C GLN A 409 -14.94 13.95 4.30
N GLY A 410 -14.24 14.21 3.20
CA GLY A 410 -14.74 15.04 2.10
C GLY A 410 -13.59 15.70 1.34
N ASP A 411 -13.81 16.93 0.88
CA ASP A 411 -12.80 17.74 0.18
C ASP A 411 -11.49 17.84 1.00
N ALA A 412 -10.37 17.51 0.35
CA ALA A 412 -9.06 17.43 1.00
C ALA A 412 -8.59 18.79 1.52
N ARG A 413 -8.86 19.87 0.79
CA ARG A 413 -8.45 21.22 1.15
C ARG A 413 -9.22 21.71 2.36
N VAL A 414 -10.54 21.51 2.37
CA VAL A 414 -11.39 21.87 3.52
C VAL A 414 -11.00 21.03 4.74
N SER A 415 -10.79 19.73 4.58
CA SER A 415 -10.37 18.84 5.66
C SER A 415 -9.02 19.26 6.27
N GLN A 416 -8.07 19.70 5.44
CA GLN A 416 -6.79 20.23 5.89
C GLN A 416 -6.97 21.55 6.67
N THR A 417 -7.79 22.48 6.18
CA THR A 417 -8.12 23.73 6.89
C THR A 417 -8.73 23.45 8.27
N LEU A 418 -9.70 22.53 8.33
CA LEU A 418 -10.34 22.12 9.58
C LEU A 418 -9.36 21.44 10.54
N MET A 419 -8.44 20.62 10.03
CA MET A 419 -7.40 19.97 10.85
C MET A 419 -6.43 21.00 11.44
N ALA A 420 -5.94 21.95 10.62
CA ALA A 420 -5.06 23.02 11.09
C ALA A 420 -5.74 23.91 12.14
N ARG A 421 -7.03 24.23 11.93
CA ARG A 421 -7.83 24.97 12.91
C ARG A 421 -8.01 24.19 14.21
N LEU A 422 -8.31 22.89 14.13
CA LEU A 422 -8.43 22.03 15.29
C LEU A 422 -7.10 21.99 16.07
N ALA A 423 -5.95 21.88 15.39
CA ALA A 423 -4.64 21.89 16.02
C ALA A 423 -4.40 23.19 16.82
N SER A 424 -4.64 24.35 16.20
CA SER A 424 -4.49 25.66 16.85
C SER A 424 -5.45 25.86 18.02
N LEU A 425 -6.69 25.37 17.89
CA LEU A 425 -7.68 25.44 18.97
C LEU A 425 -7.33 24.53 20.16
N LEU A 426 -6.76 23.35 19.91
CA LEU A 426 -6.28 22.46 20.97
C LEU A 426 -5.02 23.00 21.65
N GLU A 427 -4.16 23.72 20.92
CA GLU A 427 -2.99 24.37 21.50
C GLU A 427 -3.37 25.52 22.43
N SER A 428 -4.37 26.32 22.04
CA SER A 428 -4.92 27.40 22.88
C SER A 428 -5.81 26.90 24.03
N HIS A 429 -6.40 25.70 23.89
CA HIS A 429 -7.26 25.09 24.90
C HIS A 429 -6.85 23.63 25.20
N PRO A 430 -5.66 23.37 25.78
CA PRO A 430 -5.11 22.01 25.94
C PRO A 430 -6.01 21.07 26.75
N TYR A 431 -6.81 21.60 27.68
CA TYR A 431 -7.74 20.83 28.50
C TYR A 431 -8.85 20.13 27.69
N LEU A 432 -9.11 20.55 26.44
CA LEU A 432 -10.05 19.87 25.54
C LEU A 432 -9.49 18.57 24.95
N ALA A 433 -8.16 18.40 24.93
CA ALA A 433 -7.47 17.19 24.49
C ALA A 433 -7.48 16.11 25.60
N THR A 434 -8.66 15.75 26.09
CA THR A 434 -8.80 14.70 27.11
C THR A 434 -8.30 13.35 26.58
N PRO A 435 -7.90 12.41 27.45
CA PRO A 435 -7.44 11.08 27.02
C PRO A 435 -8.42 10.36 26.07
N ALA A 436 -9.73 10.53 26.30
CA ALA A 436 -10.77 9.98 25.43
C ALA A 436 -10.78 10.64 24.03
N LYS A 437 -10.60 11.97 23.94
CA LYS A 437 -10.50 12.68 22.67
C LYS A 437 -9.19 12.32 21.94
N VAL A 438 -8.07 12.25 22.64
CA VAL A 438 -6.77 11.82 22.08
C VAL A 438 -6.84 10.38 21.55
N ALA A 439 -7.56 9.47 22.23
CA ALA A 439 -7.78 8.10 21.73
C ALA A 439 -8.57 8.08 20.40
N ILE A 440 -9.50 9.01 20.19
CA ILE A 440 -10.23 9.16 18.93
C ILE A 440 -9.32 9.78 17.86
N LEU A 441 -8.59 10.85 18.19
CA LEU A 441 -7.70 11.57 17.29
C LEU A 441 -6.48 10.73 16.85
N SER A 442 -6.10 9.72 17.62
CA SER A 442 -5.02 8.78 17.29
C SER A 442 -5.46 7.57 16.47
N LYS A 443 -6.73 7.47 16.06
CA LYS A 443 -7.16 6.44 15.11
C LYS A 443 -6.65 6.79 13.71
N PRO A 444 -5.86 5.93 13.05
CA PRO A 444 -5.23 6.27 11.76
C PRO A 444 -6.25 6.64 10.70
N LEU A 445 -6.07 7.82 10.08
CA LEU A 445 -6.83 8.22 8.90
C LEU A 445 -6.31 7.48 7.64
N PRO A 446 -7.11 7.38 6.55
CA PRO A 446 -6.76 6.57 5.38
C PRO A 446 -5.52 7.05 4.62
N LEU A 447 -5.31 8.37 4.53
CA LEU A 447 -4.20 8.96 3.78
C LEU A 447 -3.00 9.23 4.67
N ALA A 448 -1.79 8.97 4.16
CA ALA A 448 -0.55 9.18 4.90
C ALA A 448 -0.36 10.65 5.31
N GLU A 449 -0.61 11.61 4.40
CA GLU A 449 -0.54 13.04 4.72
C GLU A 449 -1.42 13.40 5.91
N GLN A 450 -2.63 12.82 6.01
CA GLN A 450 -3.53 13.06 7.12
C GLN A 450 -2.98 12.50 8.44
N ARG A 451 -2.39 11.29 8.43
CA ARG A 451 -1.74 10.70 9.62
C ARG A 451 -0.54 11.52 10.08
N GLN A 452 0.23 12.08 9.15
CA GLN A 452 1.28 13.04 9.45
C GLN A 452 0.75 14.26 10.18
N TRP A 453 -0.39 14.84 9.77
CA TRP A 453 -1.03 15.94 10.49
C TRP A 453 -1.55 15.51 11.87
N GLN A 454 -2.16 14.33 11.99
CA GLN A 454 -2.62 13.79 13.29
C GLN A 454 -1.47 13.69 14.30
N SER A 455 -0.27 13.28 13.84
CA SER A 455 0.91 13.11 14.71
C SER A 455 1.41 14.42 15.34
N GLN A 456 0.95 15.57 14.84
CA GLN A 456 1.34 16.90 15.30
C GLN A 456 0.36 17.50 16.30
N LEU A 457 -0.81 16.87 16.51
CA LEU A 457 -1.84 17.42 17.37
C LEU A 457 -1.37 17.45 18.84
N PRO A 458 -1.72 18.51 19.59
CA PRO A 458 -1.48 18.57 21.03
C PRO A 458 -2.04 17.33 21.75
N GLY A 459 -1.24 16.74 22.64
CA GLY A 459 -1.55 15.48 23.33
C GLY A 459 -1.19 14.21 22.55
N ILE A 460 -0.89 14.30 21.25
CA ILE A 460 -0.35 13.20 20.43
C ILE A 460 1.16 13.35 20.21
N ALA A 461 1.64 14.58 19.96
CA ALA A 461 3.03 14.84 19.58
C ALA A 461 4.08 14.37 20.61
N ASP A 462 3.69 14.23 21.88
CA ASP A 462 4.54 13.72 22.97
C ASP A 462 4.12 12.31 23.44
N ASN A 463 3.16 11.68 22.77
CA ASN A 463 2.61 10.37 23.12
C ASN A 463 3.08 9.31 22.12
N CYS A 464 4.17 8.62 22.45
CA CYS A 464 4.78 7.65 21.55
C CYS A 464 3.85 6.50 21.11
N PRO A 465 3.04 5.88 21.98
CA PRO A 465 2.04 4.92 21.54
C PRO A 465 1.07 5.46 20.47
N ALA A 466 0.65 6.72 20.57
CA ALA A 466 -0.20 7.36 19.57
C ALA A 466 0.56 7.64 18.26
N ILE A 467 1.80 8.13 18.34
CA ILE A 467 2.67 8.36 17.17
C ILE A 467 2.92 7.06 16.41
N VAL A 468 3.31 5.99 17.11
CA VAL A 468 3.57 4.68 16.50
C VAL A 468 2.30 4.13 15.86
N ARG A 469 1.12 4.32 16.47
CA ARG A 469 -0.15 3.93 15.85
C ARG A 469 -0.43 4.66 14.54
N LEU A 470 -0.07 5.95 14.47
CA LEU A 470 -0.35 6.80 13.30
C LEU A 470 0.69 6.67 12.20
N LEU A 471 1.98 6.58 12.54
CA LEU A 471 3.10 6.65 11.60
C LEU A 471 3.87 5.32 11.46
N GLY A 472 3.50 4.30 12.23
CA GLY A 472 4.16 2.98 12.21
C GLY A 472 3.94 2.17 10.93
N ASP A 473 3.06 2.63 10.03
CA ASP A 473 2.96 2.13 8.66
C ASP A 473 4.13 2.59 7.77
N MET A 474 4.98 3.51 8.27
CA MET A 474 6.26 3.88 7.66
C MET A 474 6.13 4.34 6.20
N SER A 475 5.09 5.11 5.91
CA SER A 475 4.79 5.58 4.55
C SER A 475 5.95 6.38 3.94
N PRO A 476 6.34 6.11 2.67
CA PRO A 476 7.40 6.85 2.01
C PRO A 476 7.04 8.33 1.77
N SER A 477 5.76 8.71 1.83
CA SER A 477 5.33 10.10 1.66
C SER A 477 5.51 10.97 2.90
N TYR A 478 5.88 10.39 4.05
CA TYR A 478 6.13 11.17 5.27
C TYR A 478 7.31 12.12 5.11
N ASP A 479 7.19 13.31 5.68
CA ASP A 479 8.25 14.32 5.73
C ASP A 479 9.31 14.00 6.80
N ALA A 480 10.39 14.79 6.83
CA ALA A 480 11.46 14.60 7.80
C ALA A 480 10.96 14.71 9.26
N ALA A 481 10.00 15.59 9.55
CA ALA A 481 9.49 15.80 10.90
C ALA A 481 8.65 14.61 11.42
N ALA A 482 7.86 13.97 10.55
CA ALA A 482 7.13 12.75 10.85
C ALA A 482 8.09 11.59 11.13
N TRP A 483 9.10 11.40 10.28
CA TRP A 483 10.14 10.40 10.51
C TRP A 483 10.92 10.65 11.81
N ASN A 484 11.25 11.91 12.12
CA ASN A 484 11.90 12.28 13.39
C ASN A 484 11.07 11.89 14.61
N ARG A 485 9.74 12.14 14.59
CA ARG A 485 8.83 11.74 15.68
C ARG A 485 8.83 10.23 15.85
N LEU A 486 8.74 9.49 14.74
CA LEU A 486 8.77 8.03 14.77
C LEU A 486 10.10 7.50 15.32
N ALA A 487 11.22 8.05 14.86
CA ALA A 487 12.56 7.65 15.27
C ALA A 487 12.79 7.90 16.77
N LYS A 488 12.36 9.06 17.30
CA LYS A 488 12.40 9.35 18.74
C LYS A 488 11.63 8.32 19.56
N CYS A 489 10.47 7.88 19.09
CA CYS A 489 9.64 6.93 19.82
C CYS A 489 10.17 5.48 19.77
N TYR A 490 10.92 5.12 18.74
CA TYR A 490 11.56 3.81 18.65
C TYR A 490 12.95 3.75 19.29
N ARG A 491 13.58 4.90 19.60
CA ARG A 491 14.96 4.99 20.09
C ARG A 491 15.34 3.92 21.11
N ASP A 492 14.54 3.78 22.17
CA ASP A 492 14.87 2.90 23.29
C ASP A 492 14.23 1.50 23.18
N THR A 493 13.20 1.33 22.35
CA THR A 493 12.41 0.09 22.25
C THR A 493 12.79 -0.77 21.05
N LEU A 494 13.08 -0.15 19.91
CA LEU A 494 13.43 -0.78 18.64
C LEU A 494 14.52 0.05 17.93
N PRO A 495 15.76 0.06 18.46
CA PRO A 495 16.80 0.98 18.03
C PRO A 495 17.20 0.81 16.54
N GLY A 496 17.09 -0.40 15.98
CA GLY A 496 17.30 -0.64 14.54
C GLY A 496 16.23 0.01 13.66
N VAL A 497 14.96 -0.02 14.10
CA VAL A 497 13.86 0.67 13.42
C VAL A 497 14.01 2.19 13.59
N ALA A 498 14.46 2.64 14.76
CA ALA A 498 14.78 4.04 15.00
C ALA A 498 15.87 4.53 14.04
N LEU A 499 16.93 3.74 13.82
CA LEU A 499 17.99 4.08 12.86
C LEU A 499 17.42 4.24 11.45
N TYR A 500 16.61 3.28 11.01
CA TYR A 500 15.95 3.39 9.71
C TYR A 500 15.13 4.68 9.58
N ALA A 501 14.33 5.01 10.60
CA ALA A 501 13.54 6.24 10.61
C ALA A 501 14.41 7.51 10.59
N TRP A 502 15.54 7.54 11.31
CA TRP A 502 16.50 8.65 11.23
C TRP A 502 17.13 8.79 9.85
N LEU A 503 17.50 7.69 9.19
CA LEU A 503 18.02 7.70 7.82
C LEU A 503 16.98 8.24 6.83
N GLN A 504 15.71 7.85 6.97
CA GLN A 504 14.62 8.40 6.17
C GLN A 504 14.44 9.90 6.37
N ALA A 505 14.59 10.39 7.60
CA ALA A 505 14.53 11.82 7.89
C ALA A 505 15.75 12.59 7.33
N GLU A 506 16.96 12.03 7.47
CA GLU A 506 18.21 12.57 6.92
C GLU A 506 18.14 12.72 5.39
N GLN A 507 17.63 11.71 4.69
CA GLN A 507 17.49 11.74 3.22
C GLN A 507 16.59 12.88 2.74
N ARG A 508 15.54 13.21 3.50
CA ARG A 508 14.55 14.25 3.15
C ARG A 508 15.01 15.65 3.53
N GLN A 509 15.78 15.78 4.60
CA GLN A 509 16.27 17.06 5.09
C GLN A 509 17.70 16.93 5.64
N PRO A 510 18.73 16.82 4.78
CA PRO A 510 20.10 16.63 5.22
C PRO A 510 20.62 17.89 5.92
N ASN A 511 20.95 17.76 7.21
CA ASN A 511 21.55 18.81 8.02
C ASN A 511 22.30 18.22 9.21
N ALA A 512 23.11 19.03 9.89
CA ALA A 512 23.93 18.60 11.03
C ALA A 512 23.13 17.90 12.14
N TRP A 513 21.89 18.34 12.40
CA TRP A 513 21.02 17.73 13.41
C TRP A 513 20.60 16.30 13.03
N GLN A 514 20.23 16.07 11.76
CA GLN A 514 19.90 14.73 11.25
C GLN A 514 21.11 13.81 11.22
N HIS A 515 22.26 14.31 10.72
CA HIS A 515 23.51 13.56 10.71
C HIS A 515 23.91 13.12 12.13
N ARG A 516 23.79 14.01 13.11
CA ARG A 516 24.05 13.70 14.52
C ARG A 516 23.11 12.60 15.03
N ALA A 517 21.81 12.71 14.74
CA ALA A 517 20.82 11.72 15.19
C ALA A 517 21.10 10.33 14.60
N VAL A 518 21.43 10.25 13.30
CA VAL A 518 21.88 9.01 12.66
C VAL A 518 23.15 8.47 13.33
N ALA A 519 24.14 9.34 13.57
CA ALA A 519 25.42 8.92 14.12
C ALA A 519 25.29 8.27 15.51
N TYR A 520 24.53 8.89 16.42
CA TYR A 520 24.28 8.32 17.75
C TYR A 520 23.43 7.05 17.69
N GLN A 521 22.35 7.03 16.88
CA GLN A 521 21.50 5.85 16.80
C GLN A 521 22.22 4.66 16.16
N ALA A 522 23.03 4.90 15.12
CA ALA A 522 23.82 3.88 14.45
C ALA A 522 24.88 3.27 15.38
N TYR A 523 25.52 4.10 16.21
CA TYR A 523 26.44 3.60 17.24
C TYR A 523 25.72 2.70 18.25
N GLN A 524 24.50 3.06 18.69
CA GLN A 524 23.72 2.25 19.64
C GLN A 524 23.34 0.86 19.10
N VAL A 525 23.24 0.68 17.79
CA VAL A 525 22.97 -0.63 17.16
C VAL A 525 24.23 -1.29 16.60
N GLU A 526 25.41 -0.77 17.00
CA GLU A 526 26.73 -1.27 16.59
C GLU A 526 27.01 -1.21 15.08
N ASP A 527 26.24 -0.41 14.33
CA ASP A 527 26.55 -0.08 12.93
C ASP A 527 27.55 1.08 12.89
N TYR A 528 28.79 0.76 13.28
CA TYR A 528 29.87 1.75 13.40
C TYR A 528 30.25 2.36 12.05
N ALA A 529 30.02 1.66 10.94
CA ALA A 529 30.29 2.17 9.59
C ALA A 529 29.34 3.31 9.23
N THR A 530 28.03 3.10 9.43
CA THR A 530 27.01 4.14 9.22
C THR A 530 27.20 5.31 10.19
N ALA A 531 27.49 5.01 11.46
CA ALA A 531 27.76 6.03 12.47
C ALA A 531 28.96 6.91 12.08
N LEU A 532 30.06 6.29 11.64
CA LEU A 532 31.27 7.01 11.21
C LEU A 532 31.00 7.89 9.99
N ALA A 533 30.28 7.36 8.99
CA ALA A 533 29.91 8.11 7.80
C ALA A 533 29.03 9.32 8.15
N ALA A 534 28.09 9.17 9.08
CA ALA A 534 27.24 10.27 9.53
C ALA A 534 28.04 11.36 10.26
N TRP A 535 28.98 11.00 11.14
CA TRP A 535 29.87 11.97 11.78
C TRP A 535 30.70 12.79 10.78
N GLN A 536 31.19 12.15 9.71
CA GLN A 536 31.98 12.82 8.67
C GLN A 536 31.17 13.84 7.83
N LYS A 537 29.85 13.77 7.83
CA LYS A 537 28.98 14.76 7.17
C LYS A 537 28.80 16.03 8.00
N ILE A 538 29.15 16.01 9.29
CA ILE A 538 29.02 17.17 10.18
C ILE A 538 30.28 18.02 10.11
N SER A 539 30.14 19.32 9.87
CA SER A 539 31.28 20.24 9.88
C SER A 539 31.86 20.38 11.29
N LEU A 540 33.18 20.59 11.41
CA LEU A 540 33.80 20.79 12.72
C LEU A 540 33.19 21.96 13.50
N HIS A 541 32.68 22.99 12.81
CA HIS A 541 32.01 24.13 13.45
C HIS A 541 30.69 23.73 14.12
N ASP A 542 29.92 22.83 13.49
CA ASP A 542 28.62 22.38 13.99
C ASP A 542 28.73 21.26 15.05
N MET A 543 29.92 20.65 15.17
CA MET A 543 30.19 19.61 16.17
C MET A 543 30.41 20.21 17.56
N SER A 544 29.65 19.70 18.53
CA SER A 544 29.88 19.93 19.95
C SER A 544 31.16 19.23 20.43
N ASN A 545 31.61 19.54 21.65
CA ASN A 545 32.75 18.83 22.26
C ASN A 545 32.43 17.35 22.53
N GLU A 546 31.17 17.04 22.84
CA GLU A 546 30.69 15.66 23.00
C GLU A 546 30.66 14.93 21.66
N ASP A 547 30.22 15.61 20.58
CA ASP A 547 30.20 15.07 19.23
C ASP A 547 31.62 14.65 18.79
N LEU A 548 32.65 15.47 19.10
CA LEU A 548 34.04 15.16 18.74
C LEU A 548 34.54 13.88 19.38
N LEU A 549 34.31 13.69 20.68
CA LEU A 549 34.73 12.49 21.39
C LEU A 549 33.88 11.28 21.01
N ALA A 550 32.58 11.46 20.76
CA ALA A 550 31.70 10.40 20.26
C ALA A 550 32.12 9.95 18.85
N ALA A 551 32.50 10.88 17.97
CA ALA A 551 33.03 10.57 16.65
C ALA A 551 34.38 9.83 16.75
N ALA A 552 35.31 10.29 17.60
CA ALA A 552 36.57 9.60 17.85
C ALA A 552 36.36 8.17 18.39
N ASN A 553 35.41 7.99 19.31
CA ASN A 553 35.03 6.68 19.81
C ASN A 553 34.40 5.79 18.74
N THR A 554 33.52 6.36 17.92
CA THR A 554 32.93 5.66 16.77
C THR A 554 34.01 5.20 15.79
N ALA A 555 34.99 6.06 15.49
CA ALA A 555 36.13 5.69 14.65
C ALA A 555 36.98 4.57 15.26
N GLN A 556 37.19 4.58 16.58
CA GLN A 556 37.88 3.50 17.27
C GLN A 556 37.11 2.17 17.11
N ALA A 557 35.80 2.17 17.36
CA ALA A 557 34.96 0.98 17.23
C ALA A 557 34.87 0.47 15.77
N ALA A 558 34.87 1.38 14.79
CA ALA A 558 34.93 1.05 13.36
C ALA A 558 36.32 0.59 12.87
N GLY A 559 37.34 0.56 13.74
CA GLY A 559 38.72 0.20 13.37
C GLY A 559 39.47 1.27 12.55
N ASN A 560 38.96 2.50 12.49
CA ASN A 560 39.55 3.61 11.74
C ASN A 560 40.43 4.50 12.64
N GLY A 561 41.64 4.02 12.94
CA GLY A 561 42.59 4.74 13.79
C GLY A 561 42.97 6.13 13.27
N ALA A 562 43.04 6.33 11.95
CA ALA A 562 43.36 7.63 11.37
C ALA A 562 42.26 8.68 11.60
N ALA A 563 40.99 8.29 11.48
CA ALA A 563 39.87 9.18 11.78
C ALA A 563 39.79 9.51 13.28
N ARG A 564 39.98 8.50 14.14
CA ARG A 564 40.07 8.68 15.60
C ARG A 564 41.13 9.74 15.93
N ASP A 565 42.34 9.58 15.43
CA ASP A 565 43.47 10.45 15.76
C ASP A 565 43.24 11.90 15.27
N ARG A 566 42.60 12.10 14.11
CA ARG A 566 42.22 13.44 13.63
C ARG A 566 41.23 14.13 14.57
N TRP A 567 40.20 13.42 15.02
CA TRP A 567 39.22 14.00 15.95
C TRP A 567 39.80 14.22 17.34
N LEU A 568 40.70 13.36 17.81
CA LEU A 568 41.43 13.59 19.06
C LEU A 568 42.33 14.84 18.96
N GLN A 569 43.01 15.06 17.83
CA GLN A 569 43.78 16.29 17.62
C GLN A 569 42.90 17.55 17.70
N GLN A 570 41.68 17.50 17.13
CA GLN A 570 40.71 18.59 17.24
C GLN A 570 40.20 18.75 18.68
N ALA A 571 39.96 17.65 19.39
CA ALA A 571 39.57 17.66 20.79
C ALA A 571 40.66 18.30 21.69
N GLU A 572 41.93 18.00 21.42
CA GLU A 572 43.08 18.59 22.11
C GLU A 572 43.17 20.11 21.87
N GLN A 573 42.99 20.56 20.62
CA GLN A 573 42.95 21.98 20.28
C GLN A 573 41.82 22.73 20.99
N ARG A 574 40.72 22.05 21.31
CA ARG A 574 39.61 22.58 22.12
C ARG A 574 39.81 22.44 23.63
N GLY A 575 40.96 21.96 24.08
CA GLY A 575 41.30 21.84 25.50
C GLY A 575 40.65 20.66 26.21
N LEU A 576 40.21 19.61 25.50
CA LEU A 576 39.57 18.42 26.10
C LEU A 576 40.54 17.43 26.75
N GLY A 577 41.78 17.85 27.02
CA GLY A 577 42.81 17.05 27.70
C GLY A 577 42.53 16.77 29.18
N ASN A 578 41.44 17.30 29.75
CA ASN A 578 40.94 16.95 31.08
C ASN A 578 39.78 15.94 31.04
N ASN A 579 39.46 15.36 29.88
CA ASN A 579 38.40 14.38 29.72
C ASN A 579 38.96 12.94 29.80
N ALA A 580 38.34 12.06 30.58
CA ALA A 580 38.79 10.67 30.71
C ALA A 580 38.68 9.89 29.39
N LEU A 581 37.58 10.02 28.65
CA LEU A 581 37.36 9.34 27.38
C LEU A 581 38.42 9.73 26.34
N TYR A 582 38.87 11.00 26.35
CA TYR A 582 39.97 11.45 25.51
C TYR A 582 41.24 10.62 25.76
N TRP A 583 41.66 10.47 27.03
CA TRP A 583 42.87 9.71 27.36
C TRP A 583 42.73 8.21 27.11
N TRP A 584 41.54 7.65 27.35
CA TRP A 584 41.26 6.26 27.00
C TRP A 584 41.39 6.02 25.49
N LEU A 585 40.82 6.90 24.65
CA LEU A 585 40.92 6.83 23.19
C LEU A 585 42.36 7.09 22.70
N HIS A 586 43.06 8.04 23.32
CA HIS A 586 44.45 8.34 23.01
C HIS A 586 45.36 7.14 23.29
N ALA A 587 45.13 6.42 24.40
CA ALA A 587 45.87 5.20 24.73
C ALA A 587 45.73 4.11 23.65
N GLN A 588 44.57 4.00 22.99
CA GLN A 588 44.33 3.01 21.92
C GLN A 588 45.32 3.11 20.76
N ARG A 589 45.93 4.29 20.57
CA ARG A 589 47.00 4.50 19.58
C ARG A 589 48.27 3.72 19.89
N TYR A 590 48.57 3.55 21.17
CA TYR A 590 49.85 3.01 21.63
C TYR A 590 49.80 1.54 22.01
N ILE A 591 48.61 0.96 22.24
CA ILE A 591 48.46 -0.46 22.61
C ILE A 591 49.23 -1.42 21.67
N PRO A 592 49.22 -1.26 20.34
CA PRO A 592 49.88 -2.24 19.44
C PRO A 592 51.42 -2.26 19.48
N GLY A 593 52.09 -1.29 20.10
CA GLY A 593 53.57 -1.25 20.04
C GLY A 593 54.30 -0.36 21.06
N GLN A 594 53.59 0.40 21.89
CA GLN A 594 54.16 1.29 22.91
C GLN A 594 53.41 1.15 24.23
N PRO A 595 53.50 -0.02 24.90
CA PRO A 595 52.67 -0.35 26.06
C PRO A 595 52.86 0.62 27.23
N GLU A 596 54.06 1.17 27.44
CA GLU A 596 54.30 2.14 28.53
C GLU A 596 53.53 3.45 28.35
N LEU A 597 53.45 3.96 27.12
CA LEU A 597 52.67 5.17 26.84
C LEU A 597 51.18 4.91 27.01
N ALA A 598 50.70 3.76 26.53
CA ALA A 598 49.31 3.35 26.75
C ALA A 598 48.97 3.21 28.24
N LEU A 599 49.85 2.61 29.05
CA LEU A 599 49.66 2.48 30.50
C LEU A 599 49.59 3.85 31.20
N ASN A 600 50.42 4.82 30.78
CA ASN A 600 50.38 6.18 31.33
C ASN A 600 49.07 6.89 30.99
N ASP A 601 48.65 6.84 29.72
CA ASP A 601 47.40 7.44 29.26
C ASP A 601 46.18 6.80 29.94
N LEU A 602 46.14 5.47 30.06
CA LEU A 602 45.07 4.76 30.77
C LEU A 602 45.06 5.11 32.26
N THR A 603 46.22 5.26 32.88
CA THR A 603 46.32 5.71 34.28
C THR A 603 45.80 7.13 34.45
N ARG A 604 46.12 8.03 33.52
CA ARG A 604 45.56 9.39 33.51
C ARG A 604 44.05 9.38 33.30
N SER A 605 43.54 8.56 32.38
CA SER A 605 42.10 8.35 32.18
C SER A 605 41.41 7.94 33.48
N ILE A 606 41.94 6.91 34.16
CA ILE A 606 41.39 6.38 35.41
C ILE A 606 41.44 7.43 36.53
N ASN A 607 42.53 8.21 36.63
CA ASN A 607 42.66 9.27 37.63
C ASN A 607 41.69 10.44 37.42
N ILE A 608 41.29 10.72 36.17
CA ILE A 608 40.29 11.74 35.86
C ILE A 608 38.88 11.22 36.19
N ALA A 609 38.53 10.07 35.63
CA ALA A 609 37.28 9.38 35.93
C ALA A 609 37.46 7.87 35.67
N PRO A 610 37.36 7.02 36.71
CA PRO A 610 37.43 5.58 36.56
C PRO A 610 36.32 5.06 35.62
N SER A 611 36.68 4.16 34.72
CA SER A 611 35.73 3.47 33.83
C SER A 611 36.16 2.03 33.61
N ALA A 612 35.18 1.13 33.41
CA ALA A 612 35.45 -0.28 33.17
C ALA A 612 36.35 -0.48 31.95
N ASN A 613 36.07 0.23 30.84
CA ASN A 613 36.86 0.16 29.61
C ASN A 613 38.34 0.54 29.81
N ALA A 614 38.64 1.51 30.68
CA ALA A 614 40.02 1.89 30.95
C ALA A 614 40.76 0.84 31.79
N TYR A 615 40.10 0.29 32.81
CA TYR A 615 40.66 -0.82 33.59
C TYR A 615 40.88 -2.08 32.74
N VAL A 616 39.91 -2.47 31.90
CA VAL A 616 40.03 -3.64 31.01
C VAL A 616 41.18 -3.46 30.01
N ALA A 617 41.31 -2.28 29.41
CA ALA A 617 42.40 -1.99 28.48
C ALA A 617 43.77 -2.09 29.19
N ARG A 618 43.87 -1.57 30.41
CA ARG A 618 45.12 -1.62 31.20
C ARG A 618 45.46 -3.03 31.66
N ALA A 619 44.46 -3.78 32.12
CA ALA A 619 44.59 -5.18 32.49
C ALA A 619 45.04 -6.07 31.31
N THR A 620 44.56 -5.78 30.10
CA THR A 620 44.98 -6.50 28.89
C THR A 620 46.48 -6.34 28.65
N ILE A 621 47.00 -5.13 28.79
CA ILE A 621 48.45 -4.86 28.69
C ILE A 621 49.20 -5.58 29.81
N TYR A 622 48.69 -5.55 31.05
CA TYR A 622 49.32 -6.26 32.17
C TYR A 622 49.38 -7.78 31.94
N ARG A 623 48.30 -8.40 31.44
CA ARG A 623 48.27 -9.83 31.12
C ARG A 623 49.26 -10.20 30.02
N GLN A 624 49.35 -9.39 28.96
CA GLN A 624 50.33 -9.58 27.87
C GLN A 624 51.79 -9.48 28.35
N ARG A 625 52.06 -8.69 29.39
CA ARG A 625 53.38 -8.56 30.01
C ARG A 625 53.60 -9.52 31.18
N HIS A 626 52.75 -10.53 31.32
CA HIS A 626 52.78 -11.52 32.40
C HIS A 626 52.67 -10.94 33.82
N ASN A 627 52.19 -9.70 33.97
CA ASN A 627 51.84 -9.12 35.27
C ASN A 627 50.38 -9.48 35.62
N VAL A 628 50.15 -10.78 35.82
CA VAL A 628 48.83 -11.34 36.12
C VAL A 628 48.17 -10.73 37.36
N PRO A 629 48.88 -10.47 38.48
CA PRO A 629 48.27 -9.87 39.67
C PRO A 629 47.68 -8.48 39.40
N ALA A 630 48.38 -7.62 38.65
CA ALA A 630 47.86 -6.30 38.30
C ALA A 630 46.66 -6.39 37.35
N ALA A 631 46.69 -7.34 36.39
CA ALA A 631 45.56 -7.58 35.50
C ALA A 631 44.30 -8.02 36.27
N VAL A 632 44.42 -8.97 37.20
CA VAL A 632 43.30 -9.43 38.03
C VAL A 632 42.74 -8.29 38.88
N SER A 633 43.61 -7.45 39.47
CA SER A 633 43.18 -6.29 40.26
C SER A 633 42.37 -5.29 39.43
N ASP A 634 42.87 -4.91 38.25
CA ASP A 634 42.17 -3.98 37.36
C ASP A 634 40.84 -4.56 36.85
N LEU A 635 40.79 -5.85 36.53
CA LEU A 635 39.56 -6.50 36.06
C LEU A 635 38.50 -6.61 37.16
N ARG A 636 38.90 -6.82 38.41
CA ARG A 636 37.98 -6.73 39.55
C ARG A 636 37.43 -5.31 39.72
N ALA A 637 38.29 -4.29 39.64
CA ALA A 637 37.84 -2.90 39.67
C ALA A 637 36.90 -2.55 38.50
N ALA A 638 37.11 -3.14 37.31
CA ALA A 638 36.19 -2.99 36.19
C ALA A 638 34.82 -3.62 36.48
N LEU A 639 34.77 -4.80 37.11
CA LEU A 639 33.51 -5.45 37.51
C LEU A 639 32.83 -4.78 38.70
N GLU A 640 33.53 -4.04 39.55
CA GLU A 640 32.89 -3.18 40.56
C GLU A 640 32.07 -2.05 39.91
N LEU A 641 32.52 -1.55 38.76
CA LEU A 641 31.80 -0.53 37.98
C LEU A 641 30.68 -1.14 37.11
N GLU A 642 30.95 -2.28 36.49
CA GLU A 642 30.01 -2.99 35.59
C GLU A 642 29.92 -4.48 35.95
N PRO A 643 29.14 -4.86 36.99
CA PRO A 643 29.13 -6.23 37.52
C PRO A 643 28.69 -7.31 36.53
N ASN A 644 27.88 -6.93 35.54
CA ASN A 644 27.26 -7.83 34.57
C ASN A 644 27.93 -7.79 33.19
N ASN A 645 29.10 -7.16 33.04
CA ASN A 645 29.78 -7.10 31.76
C ASN A 645 30.48 -8.44 31.44
N SER A 646 29.90 -9.23 30.54
CA SER A 646 30.38 -10.56 30.19
C SER A 646 31.77 -10.58 29.56
N ASN A 647 32.16 -9.53 28.81
CA ASN A 647 33.52 -9.42 28.26
C ASN A 647 34.56 -9.25 29.37
N THR A 648 34.24 -8.42 30.38
CA THR A 648 35.11 -8.21 31.54
C THR A 648 35.18 -9.47 32.41
N GLN A 649 34.05 -10.17 32.61
CA GLN A 649 34.02 -11.47 33.30
C GLN A 649 34.90 -12.51 32.58
N ALA A 650 34.82 -12.59 31.25
CA ALA A 650 35.67 -13.47 30.45
C ALA A 650 37.15 -13.10 30.62
N ALA A 651 37.50 -11.81 30.49
CA ALA A 651 38.85 -11.31 30.66
C ALA A 651 39.43 -11.65 32.05
N LEU A 652 38.62 -11.54 33.12
CA LEU A 652 38.99 -11.95 34.47
C LEU A 652 39.17 -13.46 34.57
N GLY A 653 38.24 -14.24 33.98
CA GLY A 653 38.33 -15.70 33.91
C GLY A 653 39.62 -16.18 33.27
N TYR A 654 40.05 -15.56 32.16
CA TYR A 654 41.34 -15.84 31.53
C TYR A 654 42.54 -15.44 32.41
N ALA A 655 42.48 -14.27 33.05
CA ALA A 655 43.56 -13.85 33.95
C ALA A 655 43.69 -14.76 35.19
N LEU A 656 42.59 -15.27 35.72
CA LEU A 656 42.56 -16.23 36.84
C LEU A 656 43.05 -17.62 36.43
N TRP A 657 42.85 -18.01 35.16
CA TRP A 657 43.47 -19.22 34.63
C TRP A 657 44.99 -19.07 34.61
N ASP A 658 45.49 -17.92 34.14
CA ASP A 658 46.92 -17.62 34.09
C ASP A 658 47.55 -17.51 35.49
N SER A 659 46.78 -17.09 36.52
CA SER A 659 47.24 -17.05 37.91
C SER A 659 47.27 -18.42 38.59
N GLY A 660 46.61 -19.42 38.01
CA GLY A 660 46.43 -20.75 38.60
C GLY A 660 45.20 -20.88 39.50
N ASP A 661 44.37 -19.84 39.64
CA ASP A 661 43.13 -19.85 40.43
C ASP A 661 41.97 -20.49 39.64
N ILE A 662 42.13 -21.76 39.27
CA ILE A 662 41.26 -22.48 38.32
C ILE A 662 39.77 -22.48 38.73
N ALA A 663 39.49 -22.58 40.03
CA ALA A 663 38.11 -22.60 40.54
C ALA A 663 37.38 -21.27 40.33
N GLN A 664 38.04 -20.13 40.60
CA GLN A 664 37.48 -18.81 40.34
C GLN A 664 37.42 -18.52 38.85
N SER A 665 38.40 -19.02 38.08
CA SER A 665 38.37 -18.95 36.62
C SER A 665 37.11 -19.60 36.05
N ARG A 666 36.72 -20.80 36.52
CA ARG A 666 35.47 -21.46 36.12
C ARG A 666 34.27 -20.56 36.37
N GLU A 667 34.13 -20.03 37.59
CA GLU A 667 32.98 -19.21 37.97
C GLU A 667 32.82 -17.99 37.06
N MET A 668 33.92 -17.26 36.81
CA MET A 668 33.89 -16.07 35.97
C MET A 668 33.62 -16.41 34.49
N LEU A 669 34.20 -17.50 33.97
CA LEU A 669 33.96 -17.93 32.59
C LEU A 669 32.52 -18.45 32.39
N GLU A 670 31.94 -19.14 33.37
CA GLU A 670 30.53 -19.57 33.31
C GLU A 670 29.55 -18.40 33.37
N GLN A 671 29.86 -17.37 34.17
CA GLN A 671 29.08 -16.13 34.18
C GLN A 671 29.18 -15.41 32.83
N ALA A 672 30.38 -15.31 32.26
CA ALA A 672 30.58 -14.74 30.94
C ALA A 672 29.82 -15.50 29.85
N HIS A 673 29.77 -16.84 29.94
CA HIS A 673 29.12 -17.70 28.93
C HIS A 673 27.61 -17.48 28.88
N LYS A 674 26.99 -17.09 29.99
CA LYS A 674 25.56 -16.74 30.00
C LYS A 674 25.24 -15.52 29.14
N GLY A 675 26.16 -14.55 29.04
CA GLY A 675 26.00 -13.37 28.18
C GLY A 675 26.62 -13.50 26.80
N LEU A 676 27.58 -14.43 26.64
CA LEU A 676 28.28 -14.74 25.39
C LEU A 676 28.18 -16.25 25.10
N PRO A 677 26.98 -16.79 24.82
CA PRO A 677 26.78 -18.23 24.67
C PRO A 677 27.52 -18.82 23.46
N ASP A 678 27.77 -18.02 22.45
CA ASP A 678 28.36 -18.48 21.19
C ASP A 678 29.84 -18.10 21.02
N ASP A 679 30.53 -17.62 22.08
CA ASP A 679 31.97 -17.34 22.01
C ASP A 679 32.80 -18.64 22.05
N PRO A 680 33.42 -19.06 20.93
CA PRO A 680 34.14 -20.32 20.88
C PRO A 680 35.38 -20.34 21.77
N ALA A 681 36.01 -19.19 22.02
CA ALA A 681 37.18 -19.11 22.89
C ALA A 681 36.81 -19.45 24.33
N LEU A 682 35.65 -18.97 24.76
CA LEU A 682 35.14 -19.18 26.12
C LEU A 682 34.76 -20.65 26.36
N ILE A 683 34.03 -21.26 25.43
CA ILE A 683 33.62 -22.67 25.51
C ILE A 683 34.86 -23.58 25.56
N ARG A 684 35.87 -23.29 24.72
CA ARG A 684 37.15 -24.02 24.75
C ARG A 684 37.85 -23.89 26.09
N GLN A 685 37.92 -22.68 26.63
CA GLN A 685 38.54 -22.45 27.93
C GLN A 685 37.79 -23.17 29.05
N LEU A 686 36.46 -23.20 29.00
CA LEU A 686 35.62 -23.94 29.95
C LEU A 686 35.85 -25.45 29.88
N ALA A 687 36.08 -26.02 28.70
CA ALA A 687 36.48 -27.42 28.58
C ALA A 687 37.82 -27.68 29.29
N TYR A 688 38.85 -26.84 29.08
CA TYR A 688 40.15 -26.99 29.74
C TYR A 688 40.11 -26.73 31.27
N VAL A 689 39.30 -25.76 31.70
CA VAL A 689 39.11 -25.43 33.11
C VAL A 689 38.42 -26.57 33.85
N ASN A 690 37.32 -27.09 33.31
CA ASN A 690 36.63 -28.23 33.89
C ASN A 690 37.45 -29.51 33.83
N GLN A 691 38.22 -29.68 32.75
CA GLN A 691 39.22 -30.76 32.67
C GLN A 691 40.16 -30.63 33.87
N ARG A 692 40.77 -29.46 34.10
CA ARG A 692 41.73 -29.26 35.20
C ARG A 692 41.14 -29.37 36.60
N LEU A 693 39.83 -29.15 36.75
CA LEU A 693 39.09 -29.33 38.00
C LEU A 693 38.60 -30.77 38.22
N ASP A 694 38.89 -31.71 37.30
CA ASP A 694 38.43 -33.10 37.33
C ASP A 694 36.88 -33.23 37.26
N ASP A 695 36.21 -32.26 36.64
CA ASP A 695 34.76 -32.29 36.42
C ASP A 695 34.45 -32.91 35.05
N MET A 696 34.29 -34.23 35.01
CA MET A 696 34.15 -35.00 33.76
C MET A 696 32.85 -34.72 33.01
N PRO A 697 31.67 -34.68 33.66
CA PRO A 697 30.44 -34.32 32.98
C PRO A 697 30.53 -32.93 32.34
N ALA A 698 31.08 -31.95 33.04
CA ALA A 698 31.26 -30.60 32.49
C ALA A 698 32.29 -30.57 31.35
N THR A 699 33.41 -31.29 31.51
CA THR A 699 34.44 -31.42 30.45
C THR A 699 33.85 -32.01 29.17
N GLN A 700 33.08 -33.10 29.27
CA GLN A 700 32.41 -33.69 28.12
C GLN A 700 31.39 -32.73 27.52
N HIS A 701 30.59 -32.06 28.35
CA HIS A 701 29.60 -31.10 27.89
C HIS A 701 30.24 -29.98 27.04
N TYR A 702 31.26 -29.29 27.58
CA TYR A 702 31.92 -28.22 26.83
C TYR A 702 32.72 -28.73 25.64
N ALA A 703 33.32 -29.94 25.71
CA ALA A 703 33.98 -30.54 24.55
C ALA A 703 33.00 -30.77 23.38
N ARG A 704 31.76 -31.23 23.65
CA ARG A 704 30.72 -31.36 22.62
C ARG A 704 30.40 -30.02 21.97
N LEU A 705 30.21 -28.97 22.76
CA LEU A 705 29.94 -27.62 22.25
C LEU A 705 31.06 -27.10 21.34
N VAL A 706 32.33 -27.36 21.68
CA VAL A 706 33.46 -27.00 20.79
C VAL A 706 33.44 -27.81 19.49
N ILE A 707 33.14 -29.11 19.55
CA ILE A 707 33.06 -29.98 18.38
C ILE A 707 31.94 -29.49 17.44
N ASP A 708 30.76 -29.18 18.01
CA ASP A 708 29.61 -28.71 17.25
C ASP A 708 29.87 -27.34 16.62
N ASP A 709 30.54 -26.40 17.30
CA ASP A 709 30.96 -25.11 16.70
C ASP A 709 31.87 -25.33 15.48
N ILE A 710 32.89 -26.18 15.60
CA ILE A 710 33.80 -26.48 14.49
C ILE A 710 33.05 -27.16 13.34
N ASP A 711 32.13 -28.08 13.64
CA ASP A 711 31.33 -28.77 12.62
C ASP A 711 30.35 -27.83 11.92
N ASN A 712 29.74 -26.90 12.65
CA ASN A 712 28.89 -25.87 12.06
C ASN A 712 29.68 -24.94 11.13
N GLN A 713 30.92 -24.56 11.49
CA GLN A 713 31.80 -23.80 10.61
C GLN A 713 32.14 -24.59 9.33
N ALA A 714 32.36 -25.91 9.46
CA ALA A 714 32.66 -26.80 8.34
C ALA A 714 31.53 -26.87 7.29
N LEU A 715 30.27 -26.63 7.68
CA LEU A 715 29.13 -26.57 6.76
C LEU A 715 29.23 -25.40 5.77
N ILE A 716 29.92 -24.32 6.15
CA ILE A 716 30.03 -23.09 5.37
C ILE A 716 31.37 -23.06 4.63
N THR A 717 32.47 -23.36 5.32
CA THR A 717 33.83 -23.29 4.78
C THR A 717 34.61 -24.55 5.15
N PRO A 718 35.35 -25.17 4.21
CA PRO A 718 36.19 -26.32 4.52
C PRO A 718 37.20 -26.01 5.64
N LEU A 719 37.31 -26.94 6.60
CA LEU A 719 38.20 -26.78 7.76
C LEU A 719 39.68 -26.73 7.36
N THR A 720 40.45 -25.85 8.00
CA THR A 720 41.91 -25.85 7.89
C THR A 720 42.51 -27.09 8.56
N PRO A 721 43.76 -27.48 8.24
CA PRO A 721 44.44 -28.57 8.94
C PRO A 721 44.47 -28.39 10.47
N GLU A 722 44.65 -27.15 10.95
CA GLU A 722 44.67 -26.82 12.37
C GLU A 722 43.30 -27.07 13.01
N GLN A 723 42.21 -26.64 12.35
CA GLN A 723 40.85 -26.86 12.85
C GLN A 723 40.50 -28.35 12.86
N ASN A 724 40.90 -29.11 11.83
CA ASN A 724 40.73 -30.57 11.80
C ASN A 724 41.49 -31.27 12.94
N GLN A 725 42.71 -30.82 13.23
CA GLN A 725 43.50 -31.33 14.35
C GLN A 725 42.83 -31.00 15.68
N GLN A 726 42.36 -29.77 15.83
CA GLN A 726 41.68 -29.31 17.04
C GLN A 726 40.39 -30.09 17.29
N ARG A 727 39.56 -30.28 16.26
CA ARG A 727 38.36 -31.12 16.32
C ARG A 727 38.69 -32.52 16.81
N PHE A 728 39.71 -33.15 16.24
CA PHE A 728 40.17 -34.47 16.68
C PHE A 728 40.62 -34.47 18.14
N ASN A 729 41.38 -33.46 18.57
CA ASN A 729 41.84 -33.34 19.96
C ASN A 729 40.68 -33.24 20.96
N PHE A 730 39.62 -32.47 20.64
CA PHE A 730 38.43 -32.38 21.50
C PHE A 730 37.58 -33.67 21.47
N ARG A 731 37.46 -34.33 20.32
CA ARG A 731 36.83 -35.65 20.22
C ARG A 731 37.58 -36.70 21.04
N ARG A 732 38.91 -36.63 21.04
CA ARG A 732 39.77 -37.49 21.84
C ARG A 732 39.65 -37.18 23.33
N LEU A 733 39.60 -35.89 23.70
CA LEU A 733 39.36 -35.48 25.09
C LEU A 733 38.01 -36.03 25.59
N HIS A 734 36.94 -35.82 24.83
CA HIS A 734 35.59 -36.28 25.19
C HIS A 734 35.53 -37.79 25.41
N GLU A 735 36.16 -38.56 24.52
CA GLU A 735 36.29 -40.01 24.59
C GLU A 735 37.12 -40.42 25.83
N GLU A 736 38.34 -39.92 25.98
CA GLU A 736 39.28 -40.32 27.03
C GLU A 736 38.74 -40.11 28.45
N VAL A 737 38.05 -38.98 28.71
CA VAL A 737 37.47 -38.70 30.03
C VAL A 737 36.28 -39.61 30.37
N GLY A 738 35.62 -40.18 29.35
CA GLY A 738 34.50 -41.09 29.50
C GLY A 738 34.91 -42.53 29.83
N HIS A 739 36.18 -42.91 29.59
CA HIS A 739 36.64 -44.29 29.72
C HIS A 739 37.26 -44.61 31.09
N ARG A 740 36.63 -45.55 31.81
CA ARG A 740 37.20 -46.20 33.00
C ARG A 740 37.84 -47.54 32.72
N TRP A 741 37.25 -48.30 31.81
CA TRP A 741 37.69 -49.64 31.44
C TRP A 741 38.51 -49.59 30.16
N THR A 742 39.62 -50.34 30.15
CA THR A 742 40.40 -50.65 28.96
C THR A 742 40.51 -52.16 28.86
N PHE A 743 40.22 -52.70 27.67
CA PHE A 743 40.36 -54.13 27.39
C PHE A 743 41.37 -54.30 26.26
N SER A 744 42.37 -55.16 26.44
CA SER A 744 43.36 -55.45 25.42
C SER A 744 43.50 -56.96 25.20
N PHE A 745 43.76 -57.30 23.94
CA PHE A 745 44.06 -58.65 23.51
C PHE A 745 45.28 -58.61 22.62
N ASP A 746 46.36 -59.28 23.04
CA ASP A 746 47.57 -59.39 22.24
C ASP A 746 47.87 -60.86 21.98
N SER A 747 48.16 -61.19 20.72
CA SER A 747 48.63 -62.52 20.37
C SER A 747 49.75 -62.45 19.35
N SER A 748 50.71 -63.37 19.48
CA SER A 748 51.80 -63.56 18.54
C SER A 748 51.91 -65.04 18.20
N ILE A 749 52.08 -65.35 16.91
CA ILE A 749 52.16 -66.72 16.39
C ILE A 749 53.44 -66.88 15.56
N GLY A 750 54.32 -67.79 15.96
CA GLY A 750 55.54 -68.11 15.23
C GLY A 750 55.30 -69.03 14.03
N LEU A 751 55.77 -68.64 12.84
CA LEU A 751 55.49 -69.35 11.57
C LEU A 751 56.52 -70.45 11.20
N ARG A 752 57.70 -70.51 11.83
CA ARG A 752 58.71 -71.54 11.55
C ARG A 752 58.60 -72.71 12.55
N SER A 753 58.47 -73.94 12.05
CA SER A 753 58.54 -75.16 12.88
C SER A 753 59.97 -75.36 13.39
N GLY A 754 60.16 -75.50 14.70
CA GLY A 754 61.48 -75.71 15.32
C GLY A 754 62.30 -74.44 15.59
N ALA A 755 61.87 -73.28 15.08
CA ALA A 755 62.43 -72.00 15.51
C ALA A 755 61.77 -71.62 16.85
N MET A 756 62.41 -71.98 17.96
CA MET A 756 62.18 -71.29 19.22
C MET A 756 62.42 -69.80 18.96
N SER A 757 61.44 -68.94 19.24
CA SER A 757 61.72 -67.51 19.29
C SER A 757 62.62 -67.30 20.50
N THR A 758 63.95 -67.25 20.30
CA THR A 758 64.89 -66.89 21.37
C THR A 758 64.77 -65.41 21.78
N ALA A 759 63.86 -64.66 21.16
CA ALA A 759 63.47 -63.30 21.55
C ALA A 759 62.52 -63.27 22.77
N ASN A 760 62.73 -64.13 23.76
CA ASN A 760 61.71 -64.45 24.76
C ASN A 760 62.00 -63.97 26.18
N ASN A 761 62.67 -62.83 26.28
CA ASN A 761 62.82 -62.09 27.52
C ASN A 761 61.79 -60.96 27.63
N ASN A 762 60.65 -61.07 26.92
CA ASN A 762 59.57 -60.10 27.04
C ASN A 762 59.12 -60.05 28.50
N VAL A 763 59.23 -58.86 29.08
CA VAL A 763 58.79 -58.57 30.44
C VAL A 763 57.33 -59.00 30.60
N GLY A 764 57.05 -59.83 31.62
CA GLY A 764 55.67 -60.26 31.93
C GLY A 764 55.16 -61.49 31.17
N GLY A 765 56.02 -62.30 30.55
CA GLY A 765 55.66 -63.59 29.92
C GLY A 765 55.34 -64.71 30.92
N ALA A 766 54.74 -65.82 30.45
CA ALA A 766 54.28 -66.95 31.28
C ALA A 766 55.42 -67.79 31.89
N ALA A 767 56.59 -67.80 31.26
CA ALA A 767 57.81 -68.37 31.79
C ALA A 767 59.01 -67.46 31.44
N PRO A 768 59.45 -66.60 32.38
CA PRO A 768 60.61 -65.73 32.16
C PRO A 768 61.85 -66.54 31.77
N GLY A 769 62.58 -66.09 30.73
CA GLY A 769 63.81 -66.73 30.26
C GLY A 769 63.63 -68.04 29.47
N LYS A 770 62.39 -68.53 29.28
CA LYS A 770 62.11 -69.71 28.45
C LYS A 770 61.56 -69.31 27.10
N SER A 771 62.03 -69.95 26.04
CA SER A 771 61.54 -69.69 24.69
C SER A 771 60.22 -70.42 24.39
N TYR A 772 59.25 -69.68 23.83
CA TYR A 772 57.99 -70.18 23.29
C TYR A 772 57.87 -69.81 21.81
N ARG A 773 56.96 -70.48 21.10
CA ARG A 773 56.65 -70.23 19.69
C ARG A 773 55.55 -69.20 19.51
N SER A 774 54.52 -69.27 20.34
CA SER A 774 53.37 -68.36 20.30
C SER A 774 53.00 -67.90 21.71
N TYR A 775 52.41 -66.72 21.81
CA TYR A 775 51.94 -66.10 23.06
C TYR A 775 50.56 -65.49 22.85
N GLY A 776 49.74 -65.49 23.90
CA GLY A 776 48.47 -64.78 23.94
C GLY A 776 48.22 -64.18 25.32
N GLN A 777 47.69 -62.98 25.39
CA GLN A 777 47.15 -62.37 26.60
C GLN A 777 45.82 -61.67 26.34
N LEU A 778 44.98 -61.68 27.37
CA LEU A 778 43.78 -60.87 27.52
C LEU A 778 43.94 -60.07 28.81
N GLU A 779 43.84 -58.74 28.75
CA GLU A 779 43.92 -57.86 29.91
C GLU A 779 42.67 -56.96 30.01
N ALA A 780 42.19 -56.79 31.23
CA ALA A 780 41.15 -55.84 31.60
C ALA A 780 41.71 -54.90 32.67
N GLU A 781 41.68 -53.60 32.40
CA GLU A 781 42.20 -52.54 33.26
C GLU A 781 41.08 -51.57 33.64
N TYR A 782 41.01 -51.20 34.92
CA TYR A 782 40.08 -50.23 35.48
C TYR A 782 40.84 -49.10 36.16
N ARG A 783 40.58 -47.86 35.75
CA ARG A 783 41.15 -46.63 36.33
C ARG A 783 40.46 -46.28 37.65
N ILE A 784 41.25 -45.97 38.67
CA ILE A 784 40.80 -45.64 40.04
C ILE A 784 41.10 -44.18 40.35
N GLY A 785 40.15 -43.53 41.03
CA GLY A 785 40.33 -42.17 41.54
C GLY A 785 39.94 -41.11 40.50
N ARG A 786 40.75 -40.06 40.39
CA ARG A 786 40.60 -39.04 39.37
C ARG A 786 40.89 -39.70 38.03
N ASN A 787 39.87 -39.83 37.21
CA ASN A 787 39.80 -40.71 36.05
C ASN A 787 40.72 -40.23 34.87
N MET A 788 41.78 -39.45 35.14
CA MET A 788 42.54 -38.71 34.13
C MET A 788 44.00 -38.39 34.48
N LEU A 789 44.76 -38.17 33.40
CA LEU A 789 46.15 -37.73 33.26
C LEU A 789 46.50 -36.31 33.79
N LEU A 790 45.66 -35.71 34.63
CA LEU A 790 45.94 -34.36 35.15
C LEU A 790 46.95 -34.44 36.29
N GLU A 791 48.06 -33.73 36.13
CA GLU A 791 49.26 -33.78 36.99
C GLU A 791 50.06 -35.09 36.93
N GLY A 792 49.58 -36.08 36.17
CA GLY A 792 50.34 -37.29 35.89
C GLY A 792 50.16 -38.42 36.87
N ASP A 793 49.17 -38.35 37.77
CA ASP A 793 48.86 -39.39 38.76
C ASP A 793 47.67 -40.24 38.28
N LEU A 794 47.94 -41.30 37.51
CA LEU A 794 46.93 -42.26 37.07
C LEU A 794 47.15 -43.58 37.79
N LEU A 795 46.20 -44.00 38.63
CA LEU A 795 46.22 -45.31 39.27
C LEU A 795 45.17 -46.22 38.62
N SER A 796 45.55 -47.46 38.32
CA SER A 796 44.64 -48.47 37.79
C SER A 796 44.85 -49.83 38.44
N VAL A 797 43.77 -50.60 38.53
CA VAL A 797 43.80 -52.05 38.79
C VAL A 797 43.67 -52.75 37.45
N TYR A 798 44.49 -53.76 37.20
CA TYR A 798 44.34 -54.59 36.02
C TYR A 798 44.41 -56.07 36.37
N SER A 799 43.75 -56.87 35.55
CA SER A 799 43.77 -58.32 35.61
C SER A 799 43.97 -58.86 34.21
N ARG A 800 44.87 -59.82 34.04
CA ARG A 800 45.18 -60.42 32.75
C ARG A 800 45.32 -61.93 32.83
N VAL A 801 44.89 -62.61 31.78
CA VAL A 801 45.10 -64.04 31.57
C VAL A 801 45.99 -64.20 30.35
N PHE A 802 47.07 -64.95 30.49
CA PHE A 802 48.05 -65.13 29.44
C PHE A 802 48.61 -66.54 29.42
N ALA A 803 49.04 -66.99 28.25
CA ALA A 803 49.55 -68.33 28.03
C ALA A 803 50.55 -68.32 26.88
N ASP A 804 51.35 -69.37 26.79
CA ASP A 804 52.33 -69.59 25.74
C ASP A 804 52.26 -71.01 25.18
N THR A 805 53.20 -71.42 24.34
CA THR A 805 53.26 -72.78 23.78
C THR A 805 54.24 -73.69 24.53
N GLY A 806 55.00 -73.16 25.49
CA GLY A 806 56.23 -73.75 25.99
C GLY A 806 57.19 -74.11 24.86
N GLU A 807 58.07 -75.08 25.13
CA GLU A 807 59.04 -75.63 24.16
C GLU A 807 58.39 -76.57 23.12
N ASN A 808 57.08 -76.84 23.25
CA ASN A 808 56.35 -77.80 22.40
C ASN A 808 55.89 -77.16 21.08
N GLY A 809 55.91 -77.92 19.99
CA GLY A 809 55.58 -77.46 18.62
C GLY A 809 54.11 -77.07 18.35
N VAL A 810 53.28 -76.91 19.38
CA VAL A 810 51.85 -76.53 19.26
C VAL A 810 51.74 -75.07 18.81
N MET A 811 50.80 -74.77 17.91
CA MET A 811 50.62 -73.43 17.35
C MET A 811 49.88 -72.48 18.30
N MET A 812 48.87 -72.98 19.03
CA MET A 812 48.03 -72.17 19.92
C MET A 812 48.66 -71.99 21.31
N PRO A 813 48.67 -70.76 21.87
CA PRO A 813 49.24 -70.47 23.19
C PRO A 813 48.30 -70.97 24.30
N VAL A 814 48.34 -72.26 24.60
CA VAL A 814 47.48 -72.92 25.61
C VAL A 814 48.28 -73.62 26.72
N LYS A 815 49.61 -73.51 26.66
CA LYS A 815 50.53 -74.03 27.68
C LYS A 815 50.89 -72.91 28.65
N ASN A 816 51.25 -73.30 29.88
CA ASN A 816 51.61 -72.39 30.97
C ASN A 816 50.58 -71.24 31.16
N PRO A 817 49.27 -71.53 31.28
CA PRO A 817 48.28 -70.49 31.50
C PRO A 817 48.50 -69.86 32.87
N MET A 818 48.58 -68.53 32.89
CA MET A 818 48.81 -67.70 34.06
C MET A 818 47.68 -66.67 34.18
N SER A 819 47.32 -66.36 35.41
CA SER A 819 46.51 -65.19 35.77
C SER A 819 47.39 -64.19 36.50
N GLY A 820 47.37 -62.94 36.07
CA GLY A 820 48.06 -61.83 36.70
C GLY A 820 47.04 -60.80 37.18
N THR A 821 47.09 -60.40 38.45
CA THR A 821 46.30 -59.27 38.96
C THR A 821 47.24 -58.27 39.60
N GLY A 822 47.13 -57.00 39.23
CA GLY A 822 48.08 -55.98 39.67
C GLY A 822 47.51 -54.57 39.77
N LEU A 823 48.34 -53.69 40.32
CA LEU A 823 48.18 -52.25 40.31
C LEU A 823 49.18 -51.64 39.33
N ARG A 824 48.77 -50.63 38.58
CA ARG A 824 49.60 -49.86 37.67
C ARG A 824 49.42 -48.38 37.99
N TRP A 825 50.54 -47.68 38.10
CA TRP A 825 50.60 -46.28 38.50
C TRP A 825 51.44 -45.49 37.49
N LYS A 826 50.86 -44.46 36.89
CA LYS A 826 51.58 -43.42 36.15
C LYS A 826 51.80 -42.27 37.14
N PRO A 827 53.04 -41.85 37.42
CA PRO A 827 53.33 -40.75 38.35
C PRO A 827 53.74 -39.44 37.65
N LEU A 828 53.99 -39.45 36.34
CA LEU A 828 54.49 -38.30 35.59
C LEU A 828 53.44 -37.79 34.58
N ARG A 829 53.29 -36.46 34.51
CA ARG A 829 52.33 -35.79 33.62
C ARG A 829 52.73 -35.92 32.16
N ASP A 830 53.92 -35.41 31.86
CA ASP A 830 54.38 -35.15 30.50
C ASP A 830 55.14 -36.33 29.88
N GLN A 831 55.37 -37.40 30.65
CA GLN A 831 56.09 -38.59 30.23
C GLN A 831 55.22 -39.83 30.42
N ILE A 832 55.26 -40.76 29.46
CA ILE A 832 54.60 -42.06 29.60
C ILE A 832 55.55 -42.94 30.42
N PHE A 833 55.35 -42.98 31.72
CA PHE A 833 56.12 -43.79 32.68
C PHE A 833 55.15 -44.49 33.63
N PHE A 834 55.25 -45.82 33.73
CA PHE A 834 54.39 -46.63 34.59
C PHE A 834 55.21 -47.49 35.54
N LEU A 835 54.78 -47.54 36.79
CA LEU A 835 55.20 -48.49 37.80
C LEU A 835 54.06 -49.48 38.04
N ALA A 836 54.34 -50.78 38.10
CA ALA A 836 53.32 -51.78 38.34
C ALA A 836 53.78 -52.86 39.30
N VAL A 837 52.84 -53.38 40.08
CA VAL A 837 53.00 -54.56 40.94
C VAL A 837 51.95 -55.57 40.52
N GLU A 838 52.37 -56.78 40.14
CA GLU A 838 51.47 -57.84 39.65
C GLU A 838 51.70 -59.13 40.41
N GLN A 839 50.63 -59.73 40.91
CA GLN A 839 50.64 -61.09 41.45
C GLN A 839 50.28 -62.07 40.33
N GLN A 840 51.21 -62.97 39.99
CA GLN A 840 51.03 -64.01 38.98
C GLN A 840 50.72 -65.36 39.64
N LEU A 841 49.75 -66.08 39.09
CA LEU A 841 49.24 -67.35 39.58
C LEU A 841 49.07 -68.33 38.40
N PRO A 842 49.69 -69.52 38.44
CA PRO A 842 49.47 -70.54 37.43
C PRO A 842 48.03 -71.07 37.50
N LEU A 843 47.40 -71.26 36.34
CA LEU A 843 46.05 -71.79 36.18
C LEU A 843 46.03 -73.31 35.94
N ASN A 844 47.20 -73.95 35.82
CA ASN A 844 47.32 -75.41 35.77
C ASN A 844 48.38 -75.89 36.77
N GLY A 845 48.26 -77.14 37.22
CA GLY A 845 49.16 -77.73 38.23
C GLY A 845 50.43 -78.38 37.66
N GLN A 846 50.65 -78.31 36.35
CA GLN A 846 51.75 -79.03 35.70
C GLN A 846 52.96 -78.14 35.40
N ASN A 847 52.78 -76.85 35.09
CA ASN A 847 53.86 -75.93 34.74
C ASN A 847 53.56 -74.49 35.21
N GLY A 848 54.48 -73.88 35.97
CA GLY A 848 54.42 -72.47 36.40
C GLY A 848 54.60 -72.29 37.91
N ALA A 849 55.16 -71.15 38.34
CA ALA A 849 55.30 -70.78 39.75
C ALA A 849 54.52 -69.50 40.02
N SER A 850 53.89 -69.40 41.20
CA SER A 850 53.32 -68.12 41.61
C SER A 850 54.44 -67.16 42.00
N ASP A 851 54.43 -65.96 41.45
CA ASP A 851 55.44 -64.92 41.71
C ASP A 851 54.78 -63.54 41.78
N THR A 852 55.46 -62.59 42.41
CA THR A 852 55.11 -61.17 42.42
C THR A 852 56.11 -60.45 41.52
N MET A 853 55.60 -59.75 40.50
CA MET A 853 56.40 -58.99 39.55
C MET A 853 56.32 -57.50 39.88
N LEU A 854 57.47 -56.87 40.04
CA LEU A 854 57.61 -55.41 40.05
C LEU A 854 58.05 -54.99 38.65
N ARG A 855 57.33 -54.06 38.01
CA ARG A 855 57.58 -53.64 36.62
C ARG A 855 57.67 -52.12 36.52
N ALA A 856 58.62 -51.62 35.74
CA ALA A 856 58.74 -50.24 35.34
C ALA A 856 58.80 -50.15 33.81
N SER A 857 57.91 -49.38 33.20
CA SER A 857 57.87 -49.21 31.74
C SER A 857 57.77 -47.74 31.35
N ALA A 858 58.37 -47.38 30.24
CA ALA A 858 58.40 -46.02 29.73
C ALA A 858 58.33 -45.97 28.20
N SER A 859 57.68 -44.95 27.65
CA SER A 859 57.63 -44.69 26.21
C SER A 859 57.98 -43.23 25.93
N PHE A 860 59.01 -43.03 25.10
CA PHE A 860 59.52 -41.71 24.73
C PHE A 860 59.35 -41.46 23.23
N PHE A 861 59.34 -40.17 22.85
CA PHE A 861 59.22 -39.68 21.46
C PHE A 861 57.89 -39.98 20.75
N ASN A 862 56.98 -40.72 21.39
CA ASN A 862 55.67 -41.10 20.87
C ASN A 862 54.58 -40.05 21.22
N GLY A 863 54.77 -38.79 20.84
CA GLY A 863 53.86 -37.69 21.19
C GLY A 863 53.70 -36.65 20.09
N GLY A 864 52.58 -35.92 20.13
CA GLY A 864 52.26 -34.85 19.18
C GLY A 864 52.33 -35.32 17.73
N LYS A 865 53.10 -34.62 16.89
CA LYS A 865 53.26 -34.93 15.46
C LYS A 865 53.89 -36.30 15.15
N TYR A 866 54.48 -36.96 16.14
CA TYR A 866 55.14 -38.26 16.01
C TYR A 866 54.41 -39.39 16.74
N SER A 867 53.19 -39.17 17.21
CA SER A 867 52.40 -40.21 17.87
C SER A 867 52.00 -41.32 16.89
N ASP A 868 51.88 -42.54 17.42
CA ASP A 868 51.31 -43.69 16.71
C ASP A 868 49.77 -43.74 16.76
N GLU A 869 49.14 -42.63 17.19
CA GLU A 869 47.70 -42.40 17.15
C GLU A 869 47.22 -41.86 15.81
N TRP A 870 45.90 -41.86 15.58
CA TRP A 870 45.33 -41.37 14.32
C TRP A 870 45.57 -39.86 14.12
N HIS A 871 46.12 -39.47 12.97
CA HIS A 871 46.21 -38.05 12.58
C HIS A 871 45.10 -37.71 11.58
N PRO A 872 44.24 -36.72 11.84
CA PRO A 872 43.13 -36.37 10.94
C PRO A 872 43.61 -35.83 9.59
N ASN A 873 44.78 -35.16 9.57
CA ASN A 873 45.30 -34.47 8.39
C ASN A 873 46.19 -35.34 7.51
N GLY A 874 46.32 -34.96 6.24
CA GLY A 874 47.25 -35.57 5.28
C GLY A 874 46.96 -37.03 4.91
N SER A 875 47.76 -37.57 3.99
CA SER A 875 47.67 -38.98 3.55
C SER A 875 48.44 -39.95 4.45
N GLY A 876 49.26 -39.45 5.37
CA GLY A 876 50.09 -40.25 6.26
C GLY A 876 50.97 -39.40 7.17
N TRP A 877 51.65 -40.04 8.13
CA TRP A 877 52.53 -39.36 9.09
C TRP A 877 53.67 -40.27 9.56
N PHE A 878 54.75 -39.68 10.05
CA PHE A 878 55.84 -40.41 10.71
C PHE A 878 55.52 -40.62 12.19
N ALA A 879 55.80 -41.81 12.70
CA ALA A 879 55.75 -42.11 14.12
C ALA A 879 57.12 -42.63 14.59
N GLN A 880 57.45 -42.34 15.85
CA GLN A 880 58.65 -42.88 16.49
C GLN A 880 58.37 -43.18 17.96
N ASN A 881 58.94 -44.26 18.47
CA ASN A 881 58.76 -44.68 19.85
C ASN A 881 60.03 -45.37 20.37
N LEU A 882 60.55 -44.89 21.49
CA LEU A 882 61.51 -45.61 22.31
C LEU A 882 60.78 -46.19 23.52
N TYR A 883 60.54 -47.51 23.47
CA TYR A 883 59.90 -48.26 24.55
C TYR A 883 60.96 -48.92 25.44
N LEU A 884 60.93 -48.63 26.73
CA LEU A 884 61.79 -49.22 27.75
C LEU A 884 60.91 -49.97 28.76
N ASP A 885 61.31 -51.17 29.15
CA ASP A 885 60.57 -52.01 30.08
C ASP A 885 61.54 -52.82 30.93
N ALA A 886 61.32 -52.90 32.23
CA ALA A 886 62.13 -53.65 33.16
C ALA A 886 61.24 -54.28 34.22
N ALA A 887 61.53 -55.52 34.61
CA ALA A 887 60.85 -56.20 35.69
C ALA A 887 61.76 -57.03 36.58
N GLN A 888 61.38 -57.11 37.85
CA GLN A 888 61.93 -58.00 38.87
C GLN A 888 60.83 -58.95 39.32
N TYR A 889 61.09 -60.25 39.20
CA TYR A 889 60.29 -61.31 39.78
C TYR A 889 60.87 -61.66 41.14
N VAL A 890 60.09 -61.46 42.20
CA VAL A 890 60.59 -61.38 43.58
C VAL A 890 60.93 -62.76 44.15
N ARG A 891 60.11 -63.78 43.88
CA ARG A 891 60.32 -65.13 44.45
C ARG A 891 61.34 -65.94 43.68
N GLN A 892 61.37 -65.79 42.35
CA GLN A 892 62.33 -66.48 41.50
C GLN A 892 63.69 -65.77 41.42
N ASP A 893 63.80 -64.54 41.93
CA ASP A 893 64.99 -63.66 41.83
C ASP A 893 65.48 -63.48 40.38
N ILE A 894 64.53 -63.16 39.52
CA ILE A 894 64.72 -63.02 38.09
C ILE A 894 64.58 -61.55 37.70
N GLN A 895 65.48 -61.05 36.84
CA GLN A 895 65.35 -59.75 36.20
C GLN A 895 65.13 -59.91 34.70
N ALA A 896 64.26 -59.09 34.12
CA ALA A 896 64.05 -59.02 32.67
C ALA A 896 63.99 -57.56 32.22
N TRP A 897 64.49 -57.26 31.02
CA TRP A 897 64.38 -55.94 30.42
C TRP A 897 64.20 -56.00 28.91
N THR A 898 63.64 -54.93 28.37
CA THR A 898 63.42 -54.73 26.94
C THR A 898 63.61 -53.25 26.61
N ALA A 899 64.37 -52.97 25.56
CA ALA A 899 64.47 -51.66 24.93
C ALA A 899 64.16 -51.82 23.44
N ASP A 900 63.09 -51.18 22.95
CA ASP A 900 62.66 -51.21 21.54
C ASP A 900 62.57 -49.79 20.99
N TYR A 901 63.45 -49.43 20.06
CA TYR A 901 63.35 -48.20 19.30
C TYR A 901 62.74 -48.48 17.93
N ARG A 902 61.58 -47.88 17.66
CA ARG A 902 60.82 -48.04 16.41
C ARG A 902 60.65 -46.70 15.71
N VAL A 903 60.85 -46.70 14.40
CA VAL A 903 60.49 -45.60 13.50
C VAL A 903 59.59 -46.16 12.40
N SER A 904 58.48 -45.47 12.11
CA SER A 904 57.49 -45.94 11.15
C SER A 904 56.84 -44.81 10.35
N TRP A 905 56.26 -45.18 9.21
CA TRP A 905 55.42 -44.31 8.39
C TRP A 905 54.02 -44.89 8.32
N HIS A 906 53.01 -44.17 8.80
CA HIS A 906 51.62 -44.56 8.69
C HIS A 906 51.04 -44.05 7.37
N GLN A 907 50.73 -44.94 6.44
CA GLN A 907 50.05 -44.61 5.19
C GLN A 907 48.55 -44.88 5.31
N LYS A 908 47.70 -43.86 5.17
CA LYS A 908 46.24 -44.06 5.12
C LYS A 908 45.86 -44.80 3.84
N VAL A 909 45.09 -45.87 3.99
CA VAL A 909 44.61 -46.72 2.86
C VAL A 909 43.09 -46.76 2.77
N ALA A 910 42.40 -46.51 3.88
CA ALA A 910 40.95 -46.31 3.96
C ALA A 910 40.63 -45.47 5.22
N ASN A 911 39.39 -45.01 5.36
CA ASN A 911 38.97 -44.36 6.60
C ASN A 911 39.17 -45.31 7.79
N GLY A 912 39.80 -44.82 8.86
CA GLY A 912 40.16 -45.64 10.02
C GLY A 912 41.16 -46.76 9.72
N GLN A 913 41.94 -46.73 8.64
CA GLN A 913 42.94 -47.77 8.35
C GLN A 913 44.26 -47.24 7.83
N THR A 914 45.37 -47.78 8.35
CA THR A 914 46.72 -47.50 7.83
C THR A 914 47.54 -48.76 7.61
N ILE A 915 48.41 -48.69 6.60
CA ILE A 915 49.55 -49.61 6.46
C ILE A 915 50.78 -48.87 6.99
N GLU A 916 51.47 -49.48 7.94
CA GLU A 916 52.61 -48.92 8.66
C GLU A 916 53.86 -49.78 8.40
N PRO A 917 54.62 -49.52 7.33
CA PRO A 917 56.01 -49.98 7.25
C PRO A 917 56.82 -49.37 8.40
N TYR A 918 57.61 -50.20 9.06
CA TYR A 918 58.45 -49.79 10.18
C TYR A 918 59.81 -50.49 10.18
N ALA A 919 60.79 -49.81 10.76
CA ALA A 919 62.07 -50.37 11.15
C ALA A 919 62.19 -50.29 12.67
N HIS A 920 62.86 -51.27 13.27
CA HIS A 920 63.09 -51.25 14.71
C HIS A 920 64.42 -51.89 15.10
N LEU A 921 64.94 -51.44 16.23
CA LEU A 921 66.08 -52.00 16.95
C LEU A 921 65.60 -52.37 18.35
N GLN A 922 65.72 -53.66 18.69
CA GLN A 922 65.23 -54.21 19.96
C GLN A 922 66.37 -54.92 20.70
N ASP A 923 66.59 -54.57 21.96
CA ASP A 923 67.47 -55.28 22.90
C ASP A 923 66.61 -55.89 24.00
N ASN A 924 66.72 -57.21 24.17
CA ASN A 924 66.01 -57.94 25.21
C ASN A 924 67.02 -58.67 26.09
N GLY A 925 66.86 -58.60 27.41
CA GLY A 925 67.76 -59.29 28.33
C GLY A 925 67.06 -59.84 29.55
N TYR A 926 67.69 -60.84 30.15
CA TYR A 926 67.20 -61.55 31.31
C TYR A 926 68.36 -62.03 32.17
N ARG A 927 68.16 -62.07 33.49
CA ARG A 927 69.15 -62.52 34.46
C ARG A 927 68.53 -63.51 35.44
N ASP A 928 69.09 -64.71 35.48
CA ASP A 928 68.84 -65.78 36.46
C ASP A 928 70.17 -66.50 36.70
N LYS A 929 70.87 -66.09 37.76
CA LYS A 929 72.25 -66.50 38.11
C LYS A 929 73.33 -66.15 37.06
N GLY A 930 72.99 -65.98 35.79
CA GLY A 930 73.81 -65.44 34.69
C GLY A 930 72.97 -64.52 33.79
N THR A 931 73.62 -63.70 32.96
CA THR A 931 72.94 -62.75 32.05
C THR A 931 72.87 -63.33 30.64
N GLN A 932 71.67 -63.34 30.06
CA GLN A 932 71.43 -63.73 28.67
C GLN A 932 70.63 -62.63 27.97
N GLY A 933 70.93 -62.36 26.71
CA GLY A 933 70.24 -61.33 25.95
C GLY A 933 70.33 -61.53 24.45
N ALA A 934 69.51 -60.80 23.72
CA ALA A 934 69.43 -60.83 22.27
C ALA A 934 69.19 -59.43 21.73
N GLN A 935 70.03 -59.02 20.77
CA GLN A 935 69.84 -57.83 19.98
C GLN A 935 69.23 -58.20 18.64
N LEU A 936 68.17 -57.50 18.26
CA LEU A 936 67.35 -57.79 17.10
C LEU A 936 67.17 -56.50 16.30
N GLY A 937 67.60 -56.54 15.04
CA GLY A 937 67.28 -55.52 14.05
C GLY A 937 66.27 -56.07 13.06
N GLY A 938 65.27 -55.29 12.67
CA GLY A 938 64.29 -55.77 11.72
C GLY A 938 63.44 -54.70 11.05
N VAL A 939 62.79 -55.14 9.98
CA VAL A 939 61.77 -54.37 9.28
C VAL A 939 60.45 -55.15 9.30
N GLY A 940 59.35 -54.44 9.31
CA GLY A 940 58.03 -55.04 9.29
C GLY A 940 56.98 -54.13 8.69
N VAL A 941 55.79 -54.69 8.54
CA VAL A 941 54.60 -53.96 8.13
C VAL A 941 53.50 -54.25 9.14
N ARG A 942 52.79 -53.20 9.57
CA ARG A 942 51.58 -53.32 10.37
C ARG A 942 50.38 -52.86 9.57
N TRP A 943 49.26 -53.52 9.77
CA TRP A 943 47.96 -53.03 9.37
C TRP A 943 47.22 -52.61 10.63
N ASN A 944 46.92 -51.33 10.72
CA ASN A 944 46.20 -50.73 11.83
C ASN A 944 44.78 -50.41 11.39
N ILE A 945 43.80 -50.81 12.19
CA ILE A 945 42.38 -50.57 11.98
C ILE A 945 41.84 -49.88 13.24
N TRP A 946 41.27 -48.70 13.07
CA TRP A 946 40.58 -47.95 14.10
C TRP A 946 39.07 -48.02 13.85
N THR A 947 38.29 -48.29 14.89
CA THR A 947 36.82 -48.45 14.79
C THR A 947 36.11 -47.80 15.97
N GLY A 948 34.79 -47.63 15.83
CA GLY A 948 33.92 -47.14 16.92
C GLY A 948 33.85 -45.63 17.07
N GLU A 949 34.35 -44.84 16.11
CA GLU A 949 34.20 -43.39 16.17
C GLU A 949 32.71 -42.98 16.20
N THR A 950 32.40 -41.96 16.98
CA THR A 950 31.07 -41.31 16.99
C THR A 950 31.23 -39.85 16.60
N HIS A 951 30.13 -39.10 16.51
CA HIS A 951 30.21 -37.65 16.28
C HIS A 951 31.12 -36.95 17.30
N TYR A 952 31.00 -37.33 18.59
CA TYR A 952 31.74 -36.71 19.69
C TYR A 952 32.99 -37.47 20.12
N ASP A 953 33.09 -38.76 19.82
CA ASP A 953 34.23 -39.58 20.23
C ASP A 953 35.19 -39.82 19.06
N ALA A 954 36.49 -39.62 19.32
CA ALA A 954 37.54 -40.12 18.45
C ALA A 954 37.57 -41.66 18.50
N TRP A 955 38.41 -42.31 17.69
CA TRP A 955 38.48 -43.77 17.59
C TRP A 955 38.76 -44.47 18.95
N PRO A 956 37.76 -45.11 19.61
CA PRO A 956 37.97 -45.75 20.91
C PRO A 956 38.58 -47.15 20.81
N HIS A 957 38.61 -47.75 19.62
CA HIS A 957 39.10 -49.11 19.41
C HIS A 957 40.18 -49.14 18.33
N LYS A 958 41.25 -49.91 18.60
CA LYS A 958 42.39 -50.09 17.69
C LYS A 958 42.77 -51.56 17.61
N VAL A 959 42.79 -52.10 16.40
CA VAL A 959 43.27 -53.45 16.09
C VAL A 959 44.53 -53.33 15.25
N GLN A 960 45.60 -54.00 15.67
CA GLN A 960 46.87 -53.99 14.95
C GLN A 960 47.29 -55.41 14.60
N SER A 961 47.53 -55.66 13.32
CA SER A 961 48.12 -56.91 12.84
C SER A 961 49.50 -56.62 12.27
N ARG A 962 50.54 -57.26 12.82
CA ARG A 962 51.94 -57.02 12.42
C ARG A 962 52.58 -58.27 11.82
N ARG A 963 53.36 -58.07 10.76
CA ARG A 963 54.28 -59.07 10.22
C ARG A 963 55.68 -58.47 10.15
N ARG A 964 56.65 -59.14 10.78
CA ARG A 964 58.04 -58.66 10.85
C ARG A 964 59.04 -59.73 10.44
N ILE A 965 60.16 -59.26 9.89
CA ILE A 965 61.36 -60.05 9.63
C ILE A 965 62.45 -59.41 10.49
N SER A 966 62.98 -60.17 11.44
CA SER A 966 64.04 -59.73 12.35
C SER A 966 65.26 -60.63 12.20
N THR A 967 66.45 -60.06 12.32
CA THR A 967 67.73 -60.76 12.28
C THR A 967 68.52 -60.42 13.55
N TYR A 968 69.27 -61.39 14.07
CA TYR A 968 70.19 -61.17 15.18
C TYR A 968 71.31 -60.25 14.72
N LEU A 969 71.65 -59.28 15.56
CA LEU A 969 72.74 -58.33 15.33
C LEU A 969 74.05 -58.84 15.94
#